data_AF-A0A2E8F2N1-F1
#
_entry.id   AF-A0A2E8F2N1-F1
#
_cell.length_a   1.000
_cell.length_b   1.000
_cell.length_c   1.000
_cell.angle_alpha   90.00
_cell.angle_beta   90.00
_cell.angle_gamma   90.00
#
_symmetry.space_group_name_H-M   'P 1'
#
loop_
_entity.id
_entity.type
_entity.pdbx_description
1 polymer ?
#
loop_
_entity_poly.entity_id
_entity_poly.type
_entity_poly.pdbx_seq_one_letter_code
_entity_poly.pdbx_strand_id
1 'polypeptide(L)'
;MQALVDSGWLQSIPASSSKDNSSAGTGSYTFYIDHRGKVETLFFHFPMIQGFVQDNQGAGEPFPTPVNPNNTRPVASITSPANGSTFPSSGSVTFTGTGSDAEDGVLSGNSLVWSSSINGQIGIGAPLDASLSIGDHTITLRAKDSSGVSGTDSINISVIISTPFNSRPVASIDAPANNLTFLTTDSITFTGSAFDAQDGQLSGDSLIWTSNIIGQIGSGNTFAAALAEGSHLVTLIATDSLGGLGSATVNITVNEAPSNNAPTASINIPDDVFNYLTTDAIAFAGTGSDAEDGSLSGSALVWTSDLDGQFGAGASINASLSAGTHVISLTATDSGGATGTESINVTVTTPQPNASRIGDGIVVLYDFEESRGSTVRDVSGVGTPLDLTIDDTNNVSRRNGALSIDSETIVESSGPATKIINALKATNEITIEAWVQPKNTTQDGPARIVTLSSNTSLRNFTLGQDDDAYDTRLRTTAASNNGTPSLSTSDGSVTTSLTHVVFTRSHPSGETRIYLNGILAATGSTPSSFSNWDNAHRFALGNEITNNREWLGTFNLVAIYDRALTQSDVSQNFAAGHDGDTPAPTPTPTPTPAPTPTPTPTPSPTPTPVPTPIPTIVDVTYQKGDGKDRVSETDDANLEADHEDRNSGNDRELNVDGRPHTHFVLKFPNIFGNGENQIPLGSTINSVTLTLKVTNSTDSDPDLYQLLEGWDESEVTWEERADDFEWRDEGADGTGSHKATAVGQFPATRNGAQSMDVAATLQNWSNGEANVGWVLIDNSNNGADFESSEARRSSDRPKLTVNYTAP
;
A
#
# COMPACT_ATOMS: atom_id res chain seq x y z
N MET A 1 -5.74 -6.70 -43.98
CA MET A 1 -6.01 -8.10 -44.38
C MET A 1 -5.48 -9.09 -43.35
N GLN A 2 -4.21 -9.01 -42.91
CA GLN A 2 -3.68 -9.87 -41.83
C GLN A 2 -4.43 -9.72 -40.49
N ALA A 3 -4.75 -8.50 -40.06
CA ALA A 3 -5.54 -8.24 -38.85
C ALA A 3 -7.00 -8.76 -38.87
N LEU A 4 -7.54 -9.09 -40.06
CA LEU A 4 -8.87 -9.70 -40.22
C LEU A 4 -8.81 -11.24 -40.23
N VAL A 5 -7.63 -11.83 -40.43
CA VAL A 5 -7.38 -13.27 -40.30
C VAL A 5 -7.12 -13.63 -38.84
N ASP A 6 -6.45 -12.74 -38.10
CA ASP A 6 -6.03 -12.99 -36.70
C ASP A 6 -7.17 -12.78 -35.67
N SER A 7 -8.33 -12.22 -36.08
CA SER A 7 -9.47 -11.88 -35.20
C SER A 7 -10.65 -12.87 -35.24
N GLY A 8 -10.50 -14.03 -35.90
CA GLY A 8 -11.41 -15.17 -35.76
C GLY A 8 -12.80 -15.05 -36.42
N TRP A 9 -13.05 -14.06 -37.27
CA TRP A 9 -14.36 -13.80 -37.90
C TRP A 9 -14.70 -14.65 -39.14
N LEU A 10 -13.87 -15.63 -39.51
CA LEU A 10 -14.19 -16.61 -40.57
C LEU A 10 -14.27 -18.02 -39.97
N GLN A 11 -15.49 -18.47 -39.68
CA GLN A 11 -15.75 -19.87 -39.34
C GLN A 11 -15.36 -20.78 -40.52
N SER A 12 -14.54 -21.79 -40.22
CA SER A 12 -14.23 -22.90 -41.10
C SER A 12 -15.50 -23.68 -41.46
N ILE A 13 -15.85 -23.76 -42.73
CA ILE A 13 -16.80 -24.76 -43.23
C ILE A 13 -16.00 -26.03 -43.55
N PRO A 14 -16.36 -27.23 -43.04
CA PRO A 14 -15.57 -28.43 -43.25
C PRO A 14 -15.64 -28.90 -44.70
N ALA A 15 -14.50 -29.32 -45.24
CA ALA A 15 -14.44 -30.07 -46.49
C ALA A 15 -15.17 -31.41 -46.30
N SER A 16 -16.31 -31.60 -46.98
CA SER A 16 -16.87 -32.93 -47.20
C SER A 16 -16.41 -33.45 -48.55
N SER A 17 -15.88 -34.67 -48.51
CA SER A 17 -15.38 -35.42 -49.65
C SER A 17 -16.52 -35.83 -50.59
N SER A 18 -16.39 -35.54 -51.89
CA SER A 18 -16.81 -36.51 -52.90
C SER A 18 -15.82 -36.50 -54.06
N LYS A 19 -15.21 -37.67 -54.29
CA LYS A 19 -14.53 -38.01 -55.53
C LYS A 19 -15.63 -38.31 -56.55
N ASP A 20 -15.71 -37.55 -57.63
CA ASP A 20 -15.63 -38.10 -58.98
C ASP A 20 -15.53 -36.99 -60.04
N ASN A 21 -14.87 -37.34 -61.12
CA ASN A 21 -14.09 -36.49 -62.00
C ASN A 21 -14.79 -36.35 -63.36
N SER A 22 -15.06 -35.13 -63.86
CA SER A 22 -14.94 -34.79 -65.29
C SER A 22 -15.23 -33.29 -65.57
N SER A 23 -14.16 -32.55 -65.86
CA SER A 23 -14.02 -31.39 -66.76
C SER A 23 -15.19 -30.39 -66.90
N ALA A 24 -15.10 -29.25 -66.20
CA ALA A 24 -15.71 -27.98 -66.61
C ALA A 24 -14.70 -26.85 -66.35
N GLY A 25 -14.58 -25.93 -67.32
CA GLY A 25 -13.50 -24.93 -67.40
C GLY A 25 -13.43 -23.96 -66.22
N THR A 26 -12.20 -23.62 -65.86
CA THR A 26 -11.86 -22.58 -64.88
C THR A 26 -12.24 -21.19 -65.39
N GLY A 27 -13.22 -20.54 -64.76
CA GLY A 27 -13.40 -19.10 -64.87
C GLY A 27 -12.39 -18.37 -63.97
N SER A 28 -11.69 -17.37 -64.51
CA SER A 28 -10.78 -16.51 -63.75
C SER A 28 -11.48 -15.21 -63.33
N TYR A 29 -11.36 -14.85 -62.06
CA TYR A 29 -11.82 -13.57 -61.51
C TYR A 29 -10.65 -12.58 -61.49
N THR A 30 -10.81 -11.40 -62.08
CA THR A 30 -9.81 -10.31 -61.99
C THR A 30 -10.44 -9.12 -61.28
N PHE A 31 -9.89 -8.76 -60.12
CA PHE A 31 -10.28 -7.57 -59.36
C PHE A 31 -9.42 -6.38 -59.79
N TYR A 32 -10.06 -5.24 -60.05
CA TYR A 32 -9.36 -3.95 -60.10
C TYR A 32 -9.69 -3.17 -58.83
N ILE A 33 -8.67 -2.86 -58.04
CA ILE A 33 -8.74 -1.98 -56.87
C ILE A 33 -8.04 -0.68 -57.26
N ASP A 34 -8.73 0.44 -57.17
CA ASP A 34 -8.09 1.74 -57.38
C ASP A 34 -7.27 2.16 -56.14
N HIS A 35 -6.48 3.22 -56.28
CA HIS A 35 -5.59 3.77 -55.25
C HIS A 35 -6.30 4.28 -53.97
N ARG A 36 -7.63 4.15 -53.86
CA ARG A 36 -8.44 4.53 -52.69
C ARG A 36 -9.30 3.38 -52.14
N GLY A 37 -9.12 2.16 -52.63
CA GLY A 37 -9.65 0.95 -51.99
C GLY A 37 -11.12 0.64 -52.21
N LYS A 38 -11.78 1.22 -53.23
CA LYS A 38 -13.17 0.92 -53.57
C LYS A 38 -13.26 -0.05 -54.77
N VAL A 39 -14.10 -1.08 -54.67
CA VAL A 39 -14.36 -2.03 -55.76
C VAL A 39 -15.52 -1.49 -56.61
N GLU A 40 -15.24 -1.09 -57.84
CA GLU A 40 -16.26 -0.62 -58.78
C GLU A 40 -16.35 -1.56 -59.99
N THR A 41 -17.39 -2.40 -60.03
CA THR A 41 -17.88 -3.23 -61.16
C THR A 41 -17.32 -4.66 -61.32
N LEU A 42 -18.26 -5.60 -61.48
CA LEU A 42 -18.05 -7.03 -61.78
C LEU A 42 -18.34 -7.29 -63.27
N PHE A 43 -17.36 -7.77 -64.04
CA PHE A 43 -17.60 -8.27 -65.40
C PHE A 43 -17.55 -9.80 -65.44
N PHE A 44 -18.61 -10.41 -65.99
CA PHE A 44 -18.64 -11.83 -66.31
C PHE A 44 -18.05 -12.06 -67.70
N HIS A 45 -17.05 -12.92 -67.82
CA HIS A 45 -16.56 -13.41 -69.12
C HIS A 45 -16.93 -14.89 -69.24
N PHE A 46 -17.91 -15.21 -70.08
CA PHE A 46 -18.18 -16.58 -70.48
C PHE A 46 -17.41 -16.87 -71.79
N PRO A 47 -16.60 -17.93 -71.87
CA PRO A 47 -16.04 -18.34 -73.15
C PRO A 47 -17.15 -18.87 -74.05
N MET A 48 -17.23 -18.37 -75.28
CA MET A 48 -18.09 -18.93 -76.32
C MET A 48 -17.78 -20.41 -76.51
N ILE A 49 -18.76 -21.28 -76.24
CA ILE A 49 -18.73 -22.67 -76.70
C ILE A 49 -19.37 -22.70 -78.09
N GLN A 50 -18.54 -22.68 -79.14
CA GLN A 50 -18.95 -23.18 -80.44
C GLN A 50 -18.95 -24.72 -80.37
N GLY A 51 -20.12 -25.30 -80.11
CA GLY A 51 -20.37 -26.73 -80.19
C GLY A 51 -21.44 -27.02 -81.22
N PHE A 52 -21.04 -27.42 -82.43
CA PHE A 52 -21.93 -28.10 -83.38
C PHE A 52 -22.40 -29.41 -82.74
N VAL A 53 -23.69 -29.52 -82.44
CA VAL A 53 -24.31 -30.82 -82.10
C VAL A 53 -24.77 -31.45 -83.41
N GLN A 54 -24.04 -32.48 -83.83
CA GLN A 54 -24.48 -33.46 -84.82
C GLN A 54 -25.66 -34.26 -84.24
N ASP A 55 -26.70 -34.40 -85.06
CA ASP A 55 -27.85 -35.27 -84.87
C ASP A 55 -27.42 -36.72 -84.58
N ASN A 56 -27.75 -37.20 -83.38
CA ASN A 56 -27.66 -38.62 -83.02
C ASN A 56 -28.95 -39.32 -83.47
N GLN A 57 -28.91 -39.84 -84.70
CA GLN A 57 -29.88 -40.81 -85.21
C GLN A 57 -29.80 -42.11 -84.39
N GLY A 58 -30.74 -42.27 -83.47
CA GLY A 58 -31.08 -43.54 -82.84
C GLY A 58 -32.01 -44.35 -83.74
N ALA A 59 -31.58 -45.58 -84.05
CA ALA A 59 -32.19 -46.49 -84.99
C ALA A 59 -33.64 -46.91 -84.67
N GLY A 60 -34.44 -47.04 -85.74
CA GLY A 60 -35.49 -48.07 -85.84
C GLY A 60 -36.94 -47.63 -85.67
N GLU A 61 -37.49 -46.89 -86.65
CA GLU A 61 -38.92 -46.88 -86.97
C GLU A 61 -39.08 -46.83 -88.51
N PRO A 62 -40.14 -47.41 -89.09
CA PRO A 62 -40.15 -47.91 -90.45
C PRO A 62 -40.15 -46.81 -91.52
N PHE A 63 -39.67 -47.18 -92.71
CA PHE A 63 -39.66 -46.41 -93.95
C PHE A 63 -40.89 -45.49 -94.08
N PRO A 64 -40.73 -44.19 -94.40
CA PRO A 64 -41.86 -43.31 -94.60
C PRO A 64 -42.68 -43.83 -95.78
N THR A 65 -43.96 -44.08 -95.53
CA THR A 65 -44.96 -44.26 -96.59
C THR A 65 -44.86 -43.08 -97.57
N PRO A 66 -45.12 -43.29 -98.87
CA PRO A 66 -45.04 -42.22 -99.86
C PRO A 66 -45.89 -41.04 -99.39
N VAL A 67 -45.25 -39.89 -99.15
CA VAL A 67 -45.94 -38.61 -98.94
C VAL A 67 -46.91 -38.43 -100.10
N ASN A 68 -48.18 -38.28 -99.77
CA ASN A 68 -49.22 -37.95 -100.74
C ASN A 68 -48.77 -36.68 -101.49
N PRO A 69 -48.61 -36.69 -102.83
CA PRO A 69 -48.15 -35.53 -103.58
C PRO A 69 -49.11 -34.32 -103.50
N ASN A 70 -50.26 -34.48 -102.84
CA ASN A 70 -51.23 -33.42 -102.57
C ASN A 70 -51.29 -32.95 -101.11
N ASN A 71 -50.39 -33.36 -100.20
CA ASN A 71 -50.42 -32.87 -98.81
C ASN A 71 -49.78 -31.48 -98.70
N THR A 72 -50.50 -30.51 -98.15
CA THR A 72 -49.99 -29.17 -97.89
C THR A 72 -49.24 -29.13 -96.54
N ARG A 73 -48.41 -28.09 -96.31
CA ARG A 73 -47.70 -27.95 -95.03
C ARG A 73 -48.65 -27.29 -94.03
N PRO A 74 -48.69 -27.74 -92.76
CA PRO A 74 -49.45 -27.07 -91.72
C PRO A 74 -49.07 -25.60 -91.56
N VAL A 75 -50.03 -24.75 -91.23
CA VAL A 75 -49.82 -23.37 -90.79
C VAL A 75 -49.79 -23.35 -89.27
N ALA A 76 -48.66 -22.97 -88.69
CA ALA A 76 -48.55 -22.67 -87.26
C ALA A 76 -48.65 -21.15 -87.04
N SER A 77 -49.22 -20.72 -85.92
CA SER A 77 -49.25 -19.31 -85.53
C SER A 77 -49.20 -19.16 -84.00
N ILE A 78 -48.28 -18.33 -83.51
CA ILE A 78 -48.16 -17.97 -82.09
C ILE A 78 -49.01 -16.71 -81.85
N THR A 79 -49.92 -16.77 -80.88
CA THR A 79 -50.86 -15.68 -80.55
C THR A 79 -50.51 -14.95 -79.25
N SER A 80 -49.79 -15.60 -78.33
CA SER A 80 -49.27 -15.00 -77.10
C SER A 80 -48.03 -15.76 -76.62
N PRO A 81 -47.04 -15.08 -76.02
CA PRO A 81 -46.91 -13.63 -75.87
C PRO A 81 -46.57 -12.92 -77.19
N ALA A 82 -46.60 -11.59 -77.20
CA ALA A 82 -46.20 -10.81 -78.37
C ALA A 82 -44.68 -10.91 -78.61
N ASN A 83 -44.27 -10.88 -79.89
CA ASN A 83 -42.85 -10.80 -80.24
C ASN A 83 -42.20 -9.55 -79.61
N GLY A 84 -41.08 -9.75 -78.91
CA GLY A 84 -40.33 -8.75 -78.15
C GLY A 84 -40.74 -8.60 -76.68
N SER A 85 -41.62 -9.45 -76.14
CA SER A 85 -42.05 -9.37 -74.73
C SER A 85 -40.91 -9.68 -73.76
N THR A 86 -40.93 -9.02 -72.59
CA THR A 86 -39.94 -9.24 -71.52
C THR A 86 -40.61 -9.79 -70.26
N PHE A 87 -39.98 -10.79 -69.62
CA PHE A 87 -40.48 -11.47 -68.42
C PHE A 87 -39.42 -11.53 -67.32
N PRO A 88 -39.80 -11.52 -66.03
CA PRO A 88 -38.87 -11.77 -64.93
C PRO A 88 -38.55 -13.27 -64.80
N SER A 89 -37.32 -13.60 -64.43
CA SER A 89 -36.82 -14.99 -64.30
C SER A 89 -37.55 -15.90 -63.30
N SER A 90 -38.38 -15.34 -62.42
CA SER A 90 -39.19 -16.07 -61.43
C SER A 90 -40.61 -16.40 -61.92
N GLY A 91 -41.02 -15.94 -63.11
CA GLY A 91 -42.36 -16.13 -63.64
C GLY A 91 -42.50 -17.33 -64.58
N SER A 92 -43.69 -17.95 -64.62
CA SER A 92 -44.10 -18.83 -65.72
C SER A 92 -44.65 -17.99 -66.87
N VAL A 93 -44.30 -18.33 -68.12
CA VAL A 93 -44.80 -17.65 -69.32
C VAL A 93 -45.86 -18.52 -69.98
N THR A 94 -47.06 -17.97 -70.19
CA THR A 94 -48.15 -18.63 -70.91
C THR A 94 -48.03 -18.41 -72.42
N PHE A 95 -47.81 -19.49 -73.15
CA PHE A 95 -47.77 -19.56 -74.61
C PHE A 95 -49.12 -20.02 -75.17
N THR A 96 -49.65 -19.27 -76.13
CA THR A 96 -50.84 -19.67 -76.90
C THR A 96 -50.52 -19.63 -78.38
N GLY A 97 -51.04 -20.59 -79.12
CA GLY A 97 -50.86 -20.66 -80.57
C GLY A 97 -51.79 -21.70 -81.19
N THR A 98 -51.88 -21.70 -82.52
CA THR A 98 -52.71 -22.61 -83.29
C THR A 98 -51.87 -23.32 -84.35
N GLY A 99 -52.31 -24.52 -84.72
CA GLY A 99 -51.84 -25.22 -85.92
C GLY A 99 -53.05 -25.65 -86.73
N SER A 100 -53.05 -25.41 -88.03
CA SER A 100 -54.10 -25.87 -88.94
C SER A 100 -53.51 -26.37 -90.23
N ASP A 101 -54.06 -27.45 -90.74
CA ASP A 101 -53.70 -28.04 -92.02
C ASP A 101 -54.96 -28.19 -92.89
N ALA A 102 -54.83 -28.06 -94.22
CA ALA A 102 -55.99 -28.11 -95.11
C ALA A 102 -56.60 -29.51 -95.21
N GLU A 103 -55.78 -30.55 -95.01
CA GLU A 103 -56.17 -31.95 -95.08
C GLU A 103 -56.59 -32.48 -93.70
N ASP A 104 -55.91 -32.08 -92.62
CA ASP A 104 -56.14 -32.58 -91.26
C ASP A 104 -56.98 -31.64 -90.35
N GLY A 105 -57.28 -30.43 -90.81
CA GLY A 105 -58.02 -29.45 -90.02
C GLY A 105 -57.20 -28.87 -88.86
N VAL A 106 -57.83 -28.63 -87.71
CA VAL A 106 -57.14 -28.03 -86.55
C VAL A 106 -56.30 -29.07 -85.83
N LEU A 107 -55.01 -28.80 -85.71
CA LEU A 107 -54.03 -29.66 -85.02
C LEU A 107 -54.03 -29.36 -83.52
N SER A 108 -53.94 -30.40 -82.70
CA SER A 108 -53.98 -30.28 -81.23
C SER A 108 -53.05 -31.29 -80.54
N GLY A 109 -52.86 -31.13 -79.23
CA GLY A 109 -52.07 -32.06 -78.42
C GLY A 109 -50.64 -32.24 -78.93
N ASN A 110 -50.22 -33.49 -79.13
CA ASN A 110 -48.86 -33.86 -79.53
C ASN A 110 -48.44 -33.35 -80.92
N SER A 111 -49.41 -32.91 -81.74
CA SER A 111 -49.11 -32.26 -83.03
C SER A 111 -48.55 -30.85 -82.87
N LEU A 112 -48.70 -30.21 -81.70
CA LEU A 112 -48.15 -28.88 -81.39
C LEU A 112 -47.00 -29.02 -80.40
N VAL A 113 -45.78 -28.71 -80.83
CA VAL A 113 -44.57 -28.79 -80.00
C VAL A 113 -43.93 -27.41 -79.89
N TRP A 114 -43.69 -26.96 -78.66
CA TRP A 114 -43.02 -25.69 -78.37
C TRP A 114 -41.56 -25.93 -78.01
N SER A 115 -40.69 -25.06 -78.51
CA SER A 115 -39.26 -25.07 -78.18
C SER A 115 -38.72 -23.67 -77.96
N SER A 116 -37.68 -23.57 -77.15
CA SER A 116 -36.89 -22.39 -76.90
C SER A 116 -35.47 -22.61 -77.42
N SER A 117 -34.88 -21.58 -78.02
CA SER A 117 -33.46 -21.56 -78.42
C SER A 117 -32.47 -21.86 -77.28
N ILE A 118 -32.88 -21.64 -76.02
CA ILE A 118 -32.05 -21.88 -74.83
C ILE A 118 -32.48 -23.17 -74.12
N ASN A 119 -33.77 -23.36 -73.87
CA ASN A 119 -34.25 -24.49 -73.03
C ASN A 119 -34.61 -25.75 -73.81
N GLY A 120 -34.46 -25.78 -75.15
CA GLY A 120 -34.87 -26.92 -75.96
C GLY A 120 -36.39 -27.03 -76.02
N GLN A 121 -36.95 -28.24 -76.03
CA GLN A 121 -38.40 -28.42 -76.04
C GLN A 121 -39.00 -28.01 -74.68
N ILE A 122 -39.91 -27.03 -74.69
CA ILE A 122 -40.52 -26.45 -73.47
C ILE A 122 -41.93 -26.97 -73.20
N GLY A 123 -42.55 -27.68 -74.15
CA GLY A 123 -43.82 -28.37 -73.93
C GLY A 123 -44.55 -28.75 -75.21
N ILE A 124 -45.79 -29.23 -75.05
CA ILE A 124 -46.71 -29.63 -76.13
C ILE A 124 -48.11 -29.06 -75.90
N GLY A 125 -48.91 -28.94 -76.96
CA GLY A 125 -50.27 -28.40 -76.90
C GLY A 125 -50.34 -26.87 -76.84
N ALA A 126 -51.54 -26.30 -76.78
CA ALA A 126 -51.77 -24.87 -76.61
C ALA A 126 -53.11 -24.63 -75.88
N PRO A 127 -53.19 -23.85 -74.78
CA PRO A 127 -52.11 -23.09 -74.15
C PRO A 127 -51.04 -23.96 -73.44
N LEU A 128 -49.85 -23.41 -73.24
CA LEU A 128 -48.72 -24.01 -72.53
C LEU A 128 -48.11 -23.00 -71.56
N ASP A 129 -48.02 -23.34 -70.28
CA ASP A 129 -47.23 -22.59 -69.30
C ASP A 129 -45.82 -23.18 -69.22
N ALA A 130 -44.79 -22.36 -69.43
CA ALA A 130 -43.40 -22.80 -69.33
C ALA A 130 -42.54 -21.81 -68.54
N SER A 131 -41.70 -22.36 -67.66
CA SER A 131 -40.62 -21.61 -67.01
C SER A 131 -39.40 -21.60 -67.93
N LEU A 132 -38.80 -20.43 -68.10
CA LEU A 132 -37.65 -20.22 -68.96
C LEU A 132 -36.45 -19.75 -68.14
N SER A 133 -35.25 -20.15 -68.55
CA SER A 133 -34.00 -19.64 -67.94
C SER A 133 -33.79 -18.15 -68.27
N ILE A 134 -32.87 -17.46 -67.61
CA ILE A 134 -32.52 -16.07 -67.98
C ILE A 134 -31.87 -16.05 -69.37
N GLY A 135 -32.22 -15.05 -70.19
CA GLY A 135 -31.65 -14.82 -71.52
C GLY A 135 -32.67 -14.39 -72.56
N ASP A 136 -32.20 -14.17 -73.80
CA ASP A 136 -33.06 -13.92 -74.94
C ASP A 136 -33.44 -15.25 -75.62
N HIS A 137 -34.73 -15.55 -75.66
CA HIS A 137 -35.28 -16.78 -76.23
C HIS A 137 -35.93 -16.51 -77.58
N THR A 138 -35.62 -17.32 -78.58
CA THR A 138 -36.49 -17.53 -79.73
C THR A 138 -37.39 -18.72 -79.40
N ILE A 139 -38.70 -18.48 -79.31
CA ILE A 139 -39.72 -19.48 -79.04
C ILE A 139 -40.33 -19.91 -80.37
N THR A 140 -40.25 -21.20 -80.67
CA THR A 140 -40.77 -21.79 -81.91
C THR A 140 -41.90 -22.77 -81.60
N LEU A 141 -43.07 -22.54 -82.19
CA LEU A 141 -44.18 -23.50 -82.25
C LEU A 141 -44.06 -24.30 -83.54
N ARG A 142 -43.96 -25.62 -83.44
CA ARG A 142 -44.00 -26.57 -84.56
C ARG A 142 -45.32 -27.32 -84.58
N ALA A 143 -46.06 -27.22 -85.69
CA ALA A 143 -47.28 -27.99 -85.93
C ALA A 143 -47.00 -29.12 -86.93
N LYS A 144 -47.29 -30.38 -86.57
CA LYS A 144 -47.04 -31.58 -87.39
C LYS A 144 -48.35 -32.27 -87.76
N ASP A 145 -48.56 -32.50 -89.06
CA ASP A 145 -49.73 -33.21 -89.59
C ASP A 145 -49.61 -34.74 -89.44
N SER A 146 -50.69 -35.45 -89.79
CA SER A 146 -50.79 -36.90 -89.71
C SER A 146 -49.88 -37.63 -90.70
N SER A 147 -49.48 -36.97 -91.79
CA SER A 147 -48.52 -37.46 -92.79
C SER A 147 -47.04 -37.26 -92.38
N GLY A 148 -46.82 -36.46 -91.33
CA GLY A 148 -45.53 -36.19 -90.73
C GLY A 148 -44.84 -34.91 -91.20
N VAL A 149 -45.47 -34.10 -92.05
CA VAL A 149 -44.94 -32.79 -92.49
C VAL A 149 -45.19 -31.74 -91.41
N SER A 150 -44.34 -30.72 -91.30
CA SER A 150 -44.43 -29.73 -90.21
C SER A 150 -44.34 -28.27 -90.69
N GLY A 151 -45.17 -27.40 -90.14
CA GLY A 151 -45.06 -25.94 -90.20
C GLY A 151 -44.56 -25.35 -88.89
N THR A 152 -43.99 -24.14 -88.94
CA THR A 152 -43.47 -23.46 -87.75
C THR A 152 -43.78 -21.97 -87.76
N ASP A 153 -43.97 -21.41 -86.57
CA ASP A 153 -43.96 -19.96 -86.31
C ASP A 153 -43.02 -19.66 -85.14
N SER A 154 -42.47 -18.45 -85.05
CA SER A 154 -41.53 -18.09 -83.99
C SER A 154 -41.63 -16.63 -83.55
N ILE A 155 -41.44 -16.42 -82.24
CA ILE A 155 -41.34 -15.11 -81.59
C ILE A 155 -40.05 -15.03 -80.77
N ASN A 156 -39.53 -13.83 -80.56
CA ASN A 156 -38.44 -13.56 -79.62
C ASN A 156 -39.01 -12.99 -78.32
N ILE A 157 -38.48 -13.41 -77.17
CA ILE A 157 -38.80 -12.85 -75.84
C ILE A 157 -37.52 -12.78 -75.00
N SER A 158 -37.50 -11.92 -73.99
CA SER A 158 -36.36 -11.79 -73.08
C SER A 158 -36.77 -12.13 -71.65
N VAL A 159 -36.00 -13.00 -70.97
CA VAL A 159 -36.18 -13.32 -69.56
C VAL A 159 -35.05 -12.68 -68.78
N ILE A 160 -35.37 -11.69 -67.94
CA ILE A 160 -34.38 -10.88 -67.21
C ILE A 160 -34.47 -11.10 -65.70
N ILE A 161 -33.37 -10.84 -64.99
CA ILE A 161 -33.38 -10.70 -63.54
C ILE A 161 -33.98 -9.33 -63.21
N SER A 162 -35.08 -9.30 -62.46
CA SER A 162 -35.54 -8.06 -61.83
C SER A 162 -34.72 -7.87 -60.55
N THR A 163 -33.73 -6.97 -60.57
CA THR A 163 -33.06 -6.54 -59.34
C THR A 163 -33.95 -5.51 -58.66
N PRO A 164 -34.42 -5.72 -57.41
CA PRO A 164 -35.03 -4.64 -56.66
C PRO A 164 -33.96 -3.54 -56.44
N PHE A 165 -34.33 -2.30 -56.71
CA PHE A 165 -33.51 -1.14 -56.40
C PHE A 165 -33.55 -0.93 -54.88
N ASN A 166 -32.40 -0.97 -54.21
CA ASN A 166 -32.26 -0.65 -52.79
C ASN A 166 -31.49 0.67 -52.65
N SER A 167 -32.08 1.67 -51.99
CA SER A 167 -31.37 2.87 -51.55
C SER A 167 -30.59 2.56 -50.28
N ARG A 168 -29.45 3.24 -50.07
CA ARG A 168 -28.73 3.14 -48.79
C ARG A 168 -29.43 4.00 -47.74
N PRO A 169 -29.48 3.60 -46.47
CA PRO A 169 -30.04 4.43 -45.41
C PRO A 169 -29.26 5.73 -45.21
N VAL A 170 -29.95 6.78 -44.78
CA VAL A 170 -29.38 8.07 -44.38
C VAL A 170 -29.39 8.15 -42.86
N ALA A 171 -28.22 8.17 -42.24
CA ALA A 171 -28.05 8.31 -40.79
C ALA A 171 -27.73 9.75 -40.38
N SER A 172 -28.13 10.14 -39.17
CA SER A 172 -27.84 11.43 -38.54
C SER A 172 -27.52 11.22 -37.06
N ILE A 173 -26.54 11.99 -36.56
CA ILE A 173 -26.20 12.08 -35.13
C ILE A 173 -26.73 13.42 -34.63
N ASP A 174 -27.66 13.38 -33.68
CA ASP A 174 -28.28 14.57 -33.09
C ASP A 174 -27.53 15.03 -31.82
N ALA A 175 -26.92 14.10 -31.08
CA ALA A 175 -26.03 14.38 -29.95
C ALA A 175 -25.00 13.24 -29.76
N PRO A 176 -23.79 13.53 -29.23
CA PRO A 176 -23.28 14.87 -28.89
C PRO A 176 -22.97 15.72 -30.13
N ALA A 177 -22.86 17.04 -29.97
CA ALA A 177 -22.44 17.93 -31.06
C ALA A 177 -20.94 17.76 -31.39
N ASN A 178 -20.57 18.10 -32.63
CA ASN A 178 -19.21 17.96 -33.10
C ASN A 178 -18.23 18.86 -32.36
N ASN A 179 -17.07 18.28 -32.02
CA ASN A 179 -15.94 18.86 -31.29
C ASN A 179 -16.23 19.22 -29.83
N LEU A 180 -17.27 18.64 -29.21
CA LEU A 180 -17.44 18.78 -27.76
C LEU A 180 -16.34 18.06 -26.98
N THR A 181 -16.05 18.61 -25.80
CA THR A 181 -15.08 18.08 -24.84
C THR A 181 -15.84 17.53 -23.64
N PHE A 182 -15.43 16.35 -23.17
CA PHE A 182 -15.96 15.65 -22.01
C PHE A 182 -14.81 15.21 -21.10
N LEU A 183 -15.12 14.80 -19.88
CA LEU A 183 -14.19 14.13 -18.97
C LEU A 183 -14.41 12.61 -18.99
N THR A 184 -13.41 11.83 -18.58
CA THR A 184 -13.51 10.37 -18.42
C THR A 184 -14.65 9.94 -17.47
N THR A 185 -15.08 10.83 -16.59
CA THR A 185 -16.22 10.64 -15.66
C THR A 185 -17.59 10.99 -16.27
N ASP A 186 -17.64 11.63 -17.44
CA ASP A 186 -18.90 12.08 -18.03
C ASP A 186 -19.68 10.90 -18.63
N SER A 187 -20.97 10.85 -18.32
CA SER A 187 -21.92 9.96 -19.00
C SER A 187 -22.45 10.66 -20.25
N ILE A 188 -21.83 10.39 -21.41
CA ILE A 188 -22.16 11.04 -22.67
C ILE A 188 -23.44 10.41 -23.26
N THR A 189 -24.45 11.23 -23.52
CA THR A 189 -25.68 10.78 -24.19
C THR A 189 -25.51 10.87 -25.71
N PHE A 190 -25.69 9.73 -26.38
CA PHE A 190 -25.69 9.60 -27.83
C PHE A 190 -27.12 9.48 -28.32
N THR A 191 -27.52 10.35 -29.24
CA THR A 191 -28.83 10.30 -29.90
C THR A 191 -28.67 10.41 -31.40
N GLY A 192 -29.36 9.56 -32.14
CA GLY A 192 -29.32 9.58 -33.60
C GLY A 192 -30.50 8.86 -34.23
N SER A 193 -30.63 9.07 -35.53
CA SER A 193 -31.73 8.55 -36.34
C SER A 193 -31.20 8.06 -37.68
N ALA A 194 -31.90 7.12 -38.29
CA ALA A 194 -31.66 6.79 -39.69
C ALA A 194 -32.96 6.45 -40.42
N PHE A 195 -32.99 6.75 -41.71
CA PHE A 195 -34.14 6.52 -42.58
C PHE A 195 -33.68 5.92 -43.90
N ASP A 196 -34.37 4.88 -44.36
CA ASP A 196 -34.26 4.36 -45.71
C ASP A 196 -35.60 4.52 -46.46
N ALA A 197 -35.55 4.74 -47.79
CA ALA A 197 -36.74 5.02 -48.57
C ALA A 197 -37.64 3.79 -48.81
N GLN A 198 -37.13 2.57 -48.67
CA GLN A 198 -37.89 1.32 -48.76
C GLN A 198 -38.30 0.78 -47.38
N ASP A 199 -37.46 0.92 -46.36
CA ASP A 199 -37.72 0.40 -45.01
C ASP A 199 -38.33 1.43 -44.03
N GLY A 200 -38.27 2.72 -44.37
CA GLY A 200 -38.70 3.78 -43.48
C GLY A 200 -37.69 4.05 -42.36
N GLN A 201 -38.18 4.35 -41.16
CA GLN A 201 -37.32 4.69 -40.02
C GLN A 201 -36.68 3.44 -39.40
N LEU A 202 -35.34 3.46 -39.31
CA LEU A 202 -34.56 2.37 -38.72
C LEU A 202 -34.42 2.58 -37.19
N SER A 203 -34.42 1.48 -36.45
CA SER A 203 -34.36 1.48 -34.98
C SER A 203 -33.76 0.19 -34.42
N GLY A 204 -33.40 0.21 -33.14
CA GLY A 204 -32.85 -0.95 -32.44
C GLY A 204 -31.53 -1.41 -33.04
N ASP A 205 -31.39 -2.72 -33.27
CA ASP A 205 -30.14 -3.35 -33.70
C ASP A 205 -29.70 -2.99 -35.13
N SER A 206 -30.57 -2.34 -35.90
CA SER A 206 -30.18 -1.76 -37.20
C SER A 206 -29.29 -0.51 -37.06
N LEU A 207 -29.18 0.06 -35.86
CA LEU A 207 -28.35 1.22 -35.53
C LEU A 207 -27.23 0.78 -34.58
N ILE A 208 -25.99 0.82 -35.05
CA ILE A 208 -24.80 0.46 -34.28
C ILE A 208 -23.89 1.68 -34.15
N TRP A 209 -23.45 1.96 -32.93
CA TRP A 209 -22.54 3.06 -32.65
C TRP A 209 -21.14 2.52 -32.35
N THR A 210 -20.12 3.13 -32.96
CA THR A 210 -18.72 2.73 -32.76
C THR A 210 -17.84 3.94 -32.52
N SER A 211 -16.82 3.79 -31.68
CA SER A 211 -15.66 4.68 -31.59
C SER A 211 -14.45 4.02 -32.27
N ASN A 212 -13.61 4.85 -32.89
CA ASN A 212 -12.29 4.46 -33.39
C ASN A 212 -11.34 3.88 -32.32
N ILE A 213 -11.56 4.14 -31.03
CA ILE A 213 -10.68 3.68 -29.94
C ILE A 213 -11.18 2.37 -29.34
N ILE A 214 -12.43 2.34 -28.88
CA ILE A 214 -12.97 1.21 -28.09
C ILE A 214 -13.93 0.29 -28.87
N GLY A 215 -14.13 0.54 -30.17
CA GLY A 215 -15.02 -0.28 -31.00
C GLY A 215 -16.49 0.05 -30.76
N GLN A 216 -17.37 -0.95 -30.70
CA GLN A 216 -18.81 -0.72 -30.51
C GLN A 216 -19.10 -0.15 -29.12
N ILE A 217 -19.80 0.99 -29.07
CA ILE A 217 -20.14 1.72 -27.83
C ILE A 217 -21.63 1.64 -27.47
N GLY A 218 -22.49 1.25 -28.41
CA GLY A 218 -23.92 1.11 -28.17
C GLY A 218 -24.71 0.72 -29.41
N SER A 219 -26.03 0.61 -29.26
CA SER A 219 -26.99 0.39 -30.35
C SER A 219 -28.28 1.18 -30.12
N GLY A 220 -29.10 1.28 -31.16
CA GLY A 220 -30.38 1.98 -31.11
C GLY A 220 -30.30 3.50 -31.26
N ASN A 221 -31.44 4.16 -31.08
CA ASN A 221 -31.59 5.59 -31.31
C ASN A 221 -31.02 6.47 -30.20
N THR A 222 -31.01 5.98 -28.96
CA THR A 222 -30.51 6.71 -27.80
C THR A 222 -29.87 5.75 -26.81
N PHE A 223 -28.68 6.07 -26.33
CA PHE A 223 -28.04 5.41 -25.19
C PHE A 223 -27.05 6.38 -24.53
N ALA A 224 -26.58 6.04 -23.33
CA ALA A 224 -25.51 6.76 -22.67
C ALA A 224 -24.31 5.84 -22.48
N ALA A 225 -23.11 6.39 -22.66
CA ALA A 225 -21.86 5.68 -22.42
C ALA A 225 -20.79 6.64 -21.89
N ALA A 226 -19.95 6.12 -21.00
CA ALA A 226 -18.67 6.73 -20.69
C ALA A 226 -17.63 6.23 -21.70
N LEU A 227 -16.68 7.09 -22.04
CA LEU A 227 -15.61 6.79 -23.00
C LEU A 227 -14.25 6.96 -22.31
N ALA A 228 -13.25 6.18 -22.75
CA ALA A 228 -11.87 6.33 -22.28
C ALA A 228 -11.27 7.69 -22.70
N GLU A 229 -10.14 8.09 -22.13
CA GLU A 229 -9.43 9.28 -22.59
C GLU A 229 -9.07 9.17 -24.09
N GLY A 230 -9.24 10.25 -24.83
CA GLY A 230 -8.73 10.40 -26.18
C GLY A 230 -9.63 11.20 -27.12
N SER A 231 -9.18 11.32 -28.36
CA SER A 231 -9.96 11.90 -29.45
C SER A 231 -10.78 10.81 -30.14
N HIS A 232 -12.10 10.82 -29.92
CA HIS A 232 -13.01 9.83 -30.47
C HIS A 232 -13.66 10.35 -31.76
N LEU A 233 -13.52 9.59 -32.84
CA LEU A 233 -14.39 9.63 -33.99
C LEU A 233 -15.53 8.62 -33.76
N VAL A 234 -16.69 9.13 -33.34
CA VAL A 234 -17.88 8.32 -33.12
C VAL A 234 -18.65 8.20 -34.43
N THR A 235 -18.98 6.97 -34.81
CA THR A 235 -19.71 6.63 -36.04
C THR A 235 -21.02 5.92 -35.69
N LEU A 236 -22.14 6.45 -36.16
CA LEU A 236 -23.42 5.74 -36.23
C LEU A 236 -23.50 5.03 -37.57
N ILE A 237 -23.68 3.72 -37.55
CA ILE A 237 -23.87 2.85 -38.73
C ILE A 237 -25.32 2.35 -38.72
N ALA A 238 -26.03 2.57 -39.83
CA ALA A 238 -27.39 2.10 -40.04
C ALA A 238 -27.41 0.99 -41.11
N THR A 239 -28.14 -0.11 -40.86
CA THR A 239 -28.28 -1.24 -41.79
C THR A 239 -29.74 -1.43 -42.18
N ASP A 240 -30.04 -1.39 -43.47
CA ASP A 240 -31.39 -1.65 -44.00
C ASP A 240 -31.71 -3.16 -44.07
N SER A 241 -32.96 -3.52 -44.38
CA SER A 241 -33.44 -4.91 -44.37
C SER A 241 -32.81 -5.80 -45.47
N LEU A 242 -32.21 -5.16 -46.49
CA LEU A 242 -31.50 -5.79 -47.60
C LEU A 242 -29.97 -5.74 -47.40
N GLY A 243 -29.49 -5.26 -46.25
CA GLY A 243 -28.08 -5.19 -45.87
C GLY A 243 -27.33 -3.98 -46.39
N GLY A 244 -28.00 -2.97 -46.96
CA GLY A 244 -27.37 -1.71 -47.33
C GLY A 244 -27.02 -0.89 -46.10
N LEU A 245 -25.84 -0.25 -46.15
CA LEU A 245 -25.28 0.48 -45.00
C LEU A 245 -25.32 1.99 -45.21
N GLY A 246 -25.62 2.76 -44.17
CA GLY A 246 -25.55 4.21 -44.09
C GLY A 246 -24.77 4.64 -42.86
N SER A 247 -24.15 5.82 -42.85
CA SER A 247 -23.38 6.25 -41.67
C SER A 247 -23.32 7.76 -41.46
N ALA A 248 -23.18 8.17 -40.20
CA ALA A 248 -22.89 9.53 -39.78
C ALA A 248 -21.76 9.51 -38.74
N THR A 249 -20.98 10.60 -38.64
CA THR A 249 -19.83 10.69 -37.74
C THR A 249 -19.78 11.99 -36.97
N VAL A 250 -19.25 11.95 -35.75
CA VAL A 250 -18.97 13.12 -34.91
C VAL A 250 -17.61 12.94 -34.22
N ASN A 251 -16.83 14.01 -34.14
CA ASN A 251 -15.61 14.06 -33.34
C ASN A 251 -15.95 14.58 -31.95
N ILE A 252 -15.44 13.93 -30.92
CA ILE A 252 -15.47 14.42 -29.53
C ILE A 252 -14.09 14.19 -28.91
N THR A 253 -13.76 14.96 -27.89
CA THR A 253 -12.53 14.76 -27.11
C THR A 253 -12.92 14.43 -25.68
N VAL A 254 -12.34 13.38 -25.13
CA VAL A 254 -12.51 12.99 -23.74
C VAL A 254 -11.17 13.20 -23.07
N ASN A 255 -11.10 14.15 -22.14
CA ASN A 255 -9.91 14.40 -21.34
C ASN A 255 -9.98 13.56 -20.06
N GLU A 256 -8.82 13.22 -19.49
CA GLU A 256 -8.77 12.75 -18.11
C GLU A 256 -9.44 13.76 -17.17
N ALA A 257 -10.22 13.26 -16.22
CA ALA A 257 -10.68 14.09 -15.12
C ALA A 257 -9.46 14.55 -14.30
N PRO A 258 -9.43 15.81 -13.81
CA PRO A 258 -8.34 16.24 -12.94
C PRO A 258 -8.26 15.30 -11.73
N SER A 259 -7.09 14.71 -11.50
CA SER A 259 -6.84 13.90 -10.31
C SER A 259 -6.85 14.81 -9.10
N ASN A 260 -7.70 14.53 -8.13
CA ASN A 260 -7.61 15.12 -6.80
C ASN A 260 -6.61 14.25 -6.01
N ASN A 261 -5.42 14.78 -5.76
CA ASN A 261 -4.44 14.06 -4.96
C ASN A 261 -4.91 14.02 -3.51
N ALA A 262 -4.56 12.96 -2.77
CA ALA A 262 -4.89 12.92 -1.34
C ALA A 262 -3.97 13.88 -0.58
N PRO A 263 -4.48 14.60 0.43
CA PRO A 263 -3.65 15.48 1.23
C PRO A 263 -2.62 14.68 2.03
N THR A 264 -1.53 15.32 2.41
CA THR A 264 -0.56 14.82 3.39
C THR A 264 -0.94 15.31 4.78
N ALA A 265 -0.87 14.44 5.79
CA ALA A 265 -1.03 14.80 7.20
C ALA A 265 0.29 14.53 7.93
N SER A 266 0.59 15.30 8.98
CA SER A 266 1.75 15.12 9.85
C SER A 266 1.36 15.39 11.28
N ILE A 267 1.74 14.51 12.20
CA ILE A 267 1.61 14.70 13.64
C ILE A 267 2.95 15.19 14.16
N ASN A 268 2.96 16.39 14.72
CA ASN A 268 4.17 17.06 15.22
C ASN A 268 4.29 16.96 16.75
N ILE A 269 3.17 16.76 17.45
CA ILE A 269 3.09 16.56 18.89
C ILE A 269 1.93 15.60 19.17
N PRO A 270 2.08 14.59 20.04
CA PRO A 270 3.32 14.23 20.77
C PRO A 270 4.30 13.39 19.93
N ASP A 271 5.56 13.32 20.36
CA ASP A 271 6.55 12.40 19.77
C ASP A 271 6.26 10.93 20.16
N ASP A 272 6.73 9.98 19.36
CA ASP A 272 6.36 8.54 19.36
C ASP A 272 6.76 7.70 20.59
N VAL A 273 7.10 8.31 21.73
CA VAL A 273 7.74 7.59 22.87
C VAL A 273 7.12 7.93 24.24
N PHE A 274 6.06 8.74 24.29
CA PHE A 274 5.48 9.17 25.56
C PHE A 274 4.44 8.21 26.13
N ASN A 275 4.63 7.83 27.40
CA ASN A 275 3.59 7.23 28.23
C ASN A 275 2.86 8.35 28.99
N TYR A 276 1.55 8.40 28.84
CA TYR A 276 0.69 9.37 29.54
C TYR A 276 -0.13 8.67 30.62
N LEU A 277 -0.65 9.46 31.55
CA LEU A 277 -1.65 9.04 32.52
C LEU A 277 -3.04 9.44 32.05
N THR A 278 -4.08 8.71 32.48
CA THR A 278 -5.48 9.09 32.22
C THR A 278 -5.87 10.47 32.78
N THR A 279 -5.03 11.05 33.64
CA THR A 279 -5.21 12.40 34.21
C THR A 279 -4.56 13.49 33.37
N ASP A 280 -3.75 13.13 32.37
CA ASP A 280 -3.00 14.10 31.59
C ASP A 280 -3.91 14.81 30.58
N ALA A 281 -3.65 16.09 30.37
CA ALA A 281 -4.16 16.84 29.23
C ALA A 281 -3.07 16.80 28.15
N ILE A 282 -3.20 15.87 27.22
CA ILE A 282 -2.21 15.60 26.18
C ILE A 282 -2.39 16.63 25.07
N ALA A 283 -1.32 17.36 24.75
CA ALA A 283 -1.30 18.25 23.61
C ALA A 283 -1.09 17.45 22.32
N PHE A 284 -1.94 17.70 21.34
CA PHE A 284 -1.82 17.20 19.99
C PHE A 284 -1.64 18.38 19.05
N ALA A 285 -0.64 18.30 18.17
CA ALA A 285 -0.43 19.29 17.13
C ALA A 285 0.00 18.60 15.85
N GLY A 286 -0.48 19.09 14.72
CA GLY A 286 -0.20 18.51 13.43
C GLY A 286 -0.62 19.43 12.28
N THR A 287 -0.21 19.07 11.08
CA THR A 287 -0.44 19.84 9.87
C THR A 287 -1.05 18.98 8.79
N GLY A 288 -1.85 19.59 7.92
CA GLY A 288 -2.25 18.97 6.66
C GLY A 288 -1.93 19.88 5.49
N SER A 289 -1.44 19.31 4.40
CA SER A 289 -1.16 20.03 3.16
C SER A 289 -1.54 19.20 1.95
N ASP A 290 -2.14 19.87 0.98
CA ASP A 290 -2.51 19.30 -0.30
C ASP A 290 -1.86 20.07 -1.45
N ALA A 291 -1.57 19.39 -2.56
CA ALA A 291 -0.93 20.01 -3.72
C ALA A 291 -1.88 20.98 -4.46
N GLU A 292 -3.18 20.71 -4.46
CA GLU A 292 -4.20 21.51 -5.11
C GLU A 292 -4.78 22.59 -4.17
N ASP A 293 -5.01 22.26 -2.91
CA ASP A 293 -5.64 23.15 -1.92
C ASP A 293 -4.67 23.92 -1.02
N GLY A 294 -3.39 23.53 -0.99
CA GLY A 294 -2.39 24.12 -0.10
C GLY A 294 -2.58 23.68 1.35
N SER A 295 -2.36 24.58 2.32
CA SER A 295 -2.43 24.23 3.74
C SER A 295 -3.88 24.09 4.23
N LEU A 296 -4.19 22.95 4.84
CA LEU A 296 -5.51 22.61 5.38
C LEU A 296 -5.62 23.03 6.85
N SER A 297 -6.82 23.45 7.27
CA SER A 297 -7.03 23.97 8.62
C SER A 297 -8.46 23.73 9.13
N GLY A 298 -8.66 23.94 10.44
CA GLY A 298 -9.98 23.84 11.08
C GLY A 298 -10.55 22.43 10.96
N SER A 299 -11.80 22.32 10.51
CA SER A 299 -12.52 21.04 10.40
C SER A 299 -11.97 20.10 9.33
N ALA A 300 -11.07 20.57 8.47
CA ALA A 300 -10.37 19.71 7.51
C ALA A 300 -9.36 18.77 8.20
N LEU A 301 -8.96 19.06 9.44
CA LEU A 301 -8.05 18.25 10.25
C LEU A 301 -8.83 17.62 11.40
N VAL A 302 -8.88 16.29 11.45
CA VAL A 302 -9.66 15.53 12.43
C VAL A 302 -8.76 14.58 13.21
N TRP A 303 -8.86 14.61 14.54
CA TRP A 303 -8.11 13.74 15.44
C TRP A 303 -9.00 12.61 15.96
N THR A 304 -8.52 11.38 15.84
CA THR A 304 -9.22 10.16 16.25
C THR A 304 -8.31 9.23 17.05
N SER A 305 -8.90 8.52 17.98
CA SER A 305 -8.32 7.45 18.78
C SER A 305 -9.07 6.18 18.45
N ASP A 306 -8.37 5.06 18.26
CA ASP A 306 -8.99 3.75 18.03
C ASP A 306 -9.85 3.29 19.23
N LEU A 307 -9.48 3.69 20.46
CA LEU A 307 -10.24 3.37 21.67
C LEU A 307 -11.32 4.40 22.02
N ASP A 308 -11.04 5.70 21.83
CA ASP A 308 -11.94 6.78 22.27
C ASP A 308 -12.75 7.43 21.14
N GLY A 309 -12.49 7.05 19.89
CA GLY A 309 -13.09 7.65 18.72
C GLY A 309 -12.57 9.07 18.44
N GLN A 310 -13.37 9.88 17.75
CA GLN A 310 -13.02 11.26 17.44
C GLN A 310 -13.02 12.12 18.71
N PHE A 311 -11.89 12.74 19.02
CA PHE A 311 -11.72 13.59 20.19
C PHE A 311 -11.40 15.05 19.86
N GLY A 312 -11.18 15.39 18.58
CA GLY A 312 -10.79 16.74 18.20
C GLY A 312 -10.85 17.07 16.72
N ALA A 313 -10.70 18.36 16.42
CA ALA A 313 -10.44 18.88 15.08
C ALA A 313 -9.57 20.14 15.15
N GLY A 314 -8.79 20.41 14.10
CA GLY A 314 -7.87 21.53 13.99
C GLY A 314 -6.39 21.14 14.08
N ALA A 315 -5.52 22.12 13.81
CA ALA A 315 -4.06 21.92 13.79
C ALA A 315 -3.45 21.71 15.19
N SER A 316 -4.16 22.11 16.26
CA SER A 316 -3.75 21.79 17.63
C SER A 316 -4.95 21.67 18.57
N ILE A 317 -4.86 20.73 19.51
CA ILE A 317 -5.87 20.45 20.53
C ILE A 317 -5.22 19.89 21.80
N ASN A 318 -5.84 20.09 22.96
CA ASN A 318 -5.55 19.31 24.17
C ASN A 318 -6.68 18.32 24.43
N ALA A 319 -6.36 17.06 24.66
CA ALA A 319 -7.34 16.02 24.98
C ALA A 319 -6.83 15.08 26.08
N SER A 320 -7.74 14.53 26.85
CA SER A 320 -7.47 13.42 27.77
C SER A 320 -8.02 12.15 27.15
N LEU A 321 -7.24 11.08 27.19
CA LEU A 321 -7.59 9.78 26.63
C LEU A 321 -7.89 8.77 27.74
N SER A 322 -8.65 7.73 27.42
CA SER A 322 -8.90 6.61 28.34
C SER A 322 -7.62 5.79 28.56
N ALA A 323 -7.67 4.76 29.42
CA ALA A 323 -6.50 3.91 29.60
C ALA A 323 -6.43 2.85 28.49
N GLY A 324 -5.24 2.68 27.92
CA GLY A 324 -4.94 1.73 26.87
C GLY A 324 -3.79 2.23 26.01
N THR A 325 -3.33 1.39 25.10
CA THR A 325 -2.48 1.85 24.00
C THR A 325 -3.40 2.31 22.89
N HIS A 326 -3.34 3.59 22.57
CA HIS A 326 -4.13 4.23 21.53
C HIS A 326 -3.32 4.35 20.24
N VAL A 327 -3.97 4.09 19.12
CA VAL A 327 -3.54 4.57 17.81
C VAL A 327 -4.23 5.92 17.60
N ILE A 328 -3.44 6.99 17.66
CA ILE A 328 -3.93 8.35 17.43
C ILE A 328 -3.72 8.71 15.98
N SER A 329 -4.80 8.96 15.27
CA SER A 329 -4.79 9.31 13.85
C SER A 329 -5.20 10.77 13.64
N LEU A 330 -4.38 11.51 12.89
CA LEU A 330 -4.74 12.81 12.32
C LEU A 330 -5.11 12.61 10.85
N THR A 331 -6.38 12.79 10.51
CA THR A 331 -6.87 12.75 9.14
C THR A 331 -7.05 14.16 8.60
N ALA A 332 -6.38 14.47 7.50
CA ALA A 332 -6.61 15.66 6.70
C ALA A 332 -7.58 15.33 5.55
N THR A 333 -8.57 16.19 5.30
CA THR A 333 -9.54 16.06 4.19
C THR A 333 -9.48 17.31 3.32
N ASP A 334 -9.25 17.14 2.03
CA ASP A 334 -9.21 18.24 1.06
C ASP A 334 -10.62 18.70 0.62
N SER A 335 -10.69 19.69 -0.28
CA SER A 335 -11.95 20.22 -0.80
C SER A 335 -12.65 19.29 -1.80
N GLY A 336 -11.91 18.39 -2.43
CA GLY A 336 -12.39 17.30 -3.29
C GLY A 336 -12.92 16.09 -2.51
N GLY A 337 -12.70 16.05 -1.19
CA GLY A 337 -13.10 14.99 -0.28
C GLY A 337 -12.13 13.82 -0.17
N ALA A 338 -10.93 13.88 -0.77
CA ALA A 338 -9.91 12.87 -0.53
C ALA A 338 -9.24 13.11 0.83
N THR A 339 -8.67 12.05 1.40
CA THR A 339 -8.16 12.04 2.76
C THR A 339 -6.77 11.44 2.84
N GLY A 340 -5.91 12.04 3.65
CA GLY A 340 -4.64 11.44 4.09
C GLY A 340 -4.56 11.42 5.60
N THR A 341 -3.88 10.41 6.14
CA THR A 341 -3.83 10.17 7.59
C THR A 341 -2.42 9.84 8.02
N GLU A 342 -1.99 10.45 9.12
CA GLU A 342 -0.78 10.07 9.88
C GLU A 342 -1.23 9.47 11.21
N SER A 343 -0.50 8.51 11.76
CA SER A 343 -0.85 7.90 13.04
C SER A 343 0.36 7.66 13.92
N ILE A 344 0.18 7.85 15.23
CA ILE A 344 1.17 7.60 16.27
C ILE A 344 0.60 6.66 17.33
N ASN A 345 1.46 5.97 18.07
CA ASN A 345 1.04 5.17 19.22
C ASN A 345 1.20 5.96 20.52
N VAL A 346 0.11 6.10 21.27
CA VAL A 346 0.10 6.79 22.56
C VAL A 346 -0.35 5.81 23.63
N THR A 347 0.55 5.44 24.54
CA THR A 347 0.16 4.58 25.68
C THR A 347 -0.31 5.45 26.83
N VAL A 348 -1.58 5.30 27.19
CA VAL A 348 -2.18 5.98 28.33
C VAL A 348 -2.47 4.94 29.40
N THR A 349 -1.84 5.08 30.55
CA THR A 349 -2.05 4.18 31.68
C THR A 349 -2.97 4.84 32.71
N THR A 350 -3.84 4.06 33.34
CA THR A 350 -4.39 4.52 34.62
C THR A 350 -3.22 4.68 35.58
N PRO A 351 -3.18 5.72 36.43
CA PRO A 351 -2.34 5.69 37.62
C PRO A 351 -2.64 4.37 38.35
N GLN A 352 -1.69 3.43 38.35
CA GLN A 352 -1.88 2.14 39.02
C GLN A 352 -1.76 2.40 40.52
N PRO A 353 -2.86 2.30 41.30
CA PRO A 353 -2.68 2.14 42.72
C PRO A 353 -2.03 0.76 42.89
N ASN A 354 -0.88 0.68 43.57
CA ASN A 354 -0.19 -0.55 43.98
C ASN A 354 1.00 -1.05 43.10
N ALA A 355 1.66 -0.22 42.29
CA ALA A 355 3.02 -0.56 41.86
C ALA A 355 3.93 -0.62 43.11
N SER A 356 4.62 -1.73 43.34
CA SER A 356 5.51 -1.86 44.51
C SER A 356 6.75 -0.99 44.33
N ARG A 357 7.08 -0.15 45.32
CA ARG A 357 8.29 0.69 45.29
C ARG A 357 9.53 -0.20 45.19
N ILE A 358 10.52 0.25 44.42
CA ILE A 358 11.85 -0.37 44.41
C ILE A 358 12.41 -0.35 45.83
N GLY A 359 12.59 -1.53 46.44
CA GLY A 359 13.25 -1.68 47.74
C GLY A 359 14.76 -1.95 47.62
N ASP A 360 15.22 -2.31 46.43
CA ASP A 360 16.63 -2.63 46.20
C ASP A 360 17.53 -1.39 46.31
N GLY A 361 18.57 -1.49 47.13
CA GLY A 361 19.48 -0.39 47.46
C GLY A 361 18.91 0.68 48.39
N ILE A 362 17.71 0.51 48.97
CA ILE A 362 17.17 1.51 49.91
C ILE A 362 18.00 1.56 51.19
N VAL A 363 18.29 2.77 51.68
CA VAL A 363 19.06 2.99 52.91
C VAL A 363 18.18 3.58 54.00
N VAL A 364 17.41 4.62 53.70
CA VAL A 364 16.41 5.19 54.61
C VAL A 364 15.13 5.49 53.85
N LEU A 365 14.00 5.41 54.56
CA LEU A 365 12.67 5.74 54.04
C LEU A 365 11.87 6.41 55.15
N TYR A 366 11.33 7.59 54.84
CA TYR A 366 10.43 8.33 55.71
C TYR A 366 9.11 8.51 54.94
N ASP A 367 8.06 7.84 55.39
CA ASP A 367 6.70 7.86 54.81
C ASP A 367 5.78 8.90 55.48
N PHE A 368 6.21 9.46 56.62
CA PHE A 368 5.50 10.47 57.39
C PHE A 368 4.10 10.04 57.90
N GLU A 369 3.86 8.74 58.03
CA GLU A 369 2.60 8.17 58.52
C GLU A 369 2.32 8.48 60.01
N GLU A 370 3.28 9.05 60.75
CA GLU A 370 3.01 9.45 62.12
C GLU A 370 2.00 10.60 62.19
N SER A 371 0.94 10.39 62.97
CA SER A 371 -0.11 11.39 63.17
C SER A 371 0.23 12.48 64.20
N ARG A 372 1.29 12.32 65.00
CA ARG A 372 1.69 13.27 66.07
C ARG A 372 3.10 12.99 66.62
N GLY A 373 3.61 13.95 67.39
CA GLY A 373 4.88 13.84 68.11
C GLY A 373 6.05 14.42 67.34
N SER A 374 7.22 14.44 67.97
CA SER A 374 8.45 15.03 67.41
C SER A 374 9.29 14.03 66.61
N THR A 375 8.90 12.76 66.49
CA THR A 375 9.69 11.74 65.79
C THR A 375 9.18 11.54 64.37
N VAL A 376 10.09 11.42 63.41
CA VAL A 376 9.87 10.86 62.07
C VAL A 376 10.69 9.56 61.99
N ARG A 377 10.03 8.43 61.74
CA ARG A 377 10.66 7.11 61.79
C ARG A 377 11.24 6.74 60.45
N ASP A 378 12.42 6.14 60.49
CA ASP A 378 12.98 5.45 59.34
C ASP A 378 12.34 4.06 59.22
N VAL A 379 11.44 3.91 58.25
CA VAL A 379 10.65 2.69 58.00
C VAL A 379 11.27 1.77 56.96
N SER A 380 12.51 2.05 56.51
CA SER A 380 13.19 1.27 55.45
C SER A 380 13.38 -0.22 55.77
N GLY A 381 13.37 -0.59 57.05
CA GLY A 381 13.69 -1.96 57.49
C GLY A 381 15.16 -2.36 57.34
N VAL A 382 16.03 -1.41 56.97
CA VAL A 382 17.46 -1.65 56.73
C VAL A 382 18.30 -1.23 57.94
N GLY A 383 19.01 -2.17 58.57
CA GLY A 383 19.90 -1.88 59.69
C GLY A 383 19.22 -1.25 60.90
N THR A 384 19.97 -0.48 61.70
CA THR A 384 19.37 0.32 62.79
C THR A 384 18.67 1.54 62.20
N PRO A 385 17.39 1.80 62.52
CA PRO A 385 16.66 2.97 62.01
C PRO A 385 17.38 4.29 62.31
N LEU A 386 17.42 5.19 61.32
CA LEU A 386 17.88 6.56 61.49
C LEU A 386 16.69 7.48 61.73
N ASP A 387 16.04 7.36 62.89
CA ASP A 387 14.91 8.22 63.23
C ASP A 387 15.34 9.71 63.32
N LEU A 388 14.48 10.60 62.83
CA LEU A 388 14.67 12.05 62.88
C LEU A 388 13.81 12.69 63.97
N THR A 389 14.28 13.82 64.48
CA THR A 389 13.58 14.63 65.48
C THR A 389 13.23 15.99 64.91
N ILE A 390 11.96 16.35 65.03
CA ILE A 390 11.41 17.68 64.76
C ILE A 390 11.75 18.57 65.97
N ASP A 391 12.49 19.66 65.73
CA ASP A 391 12.96 20.56 66.80
C ASP A 391 11.80 21.32 67.47
N ASP A 392 10.92 21.94 66.67
CA ASP A 392 9.71 22.60 67.18
C ASP A 392 8.44 22.06 66.50
N THR A 393 7.70 21.24 67.25
CA THR A 393 6.46 20.63 66.75
C THR A 393 5.32 21.62 66.53
N ASN A 394 5.40 22.86 67.02
CA ASN A 394 4.39 23.89 66.75
C ASN A 394 4.53 24.47 65.34
N ASN A 395 5.69 24.30 64.71
CA ASN A 395 6.00 24.84 63.39
C ASN A 395 5.77 23.82 62.28
N VAL A 396 5.20 22.66 62.61
CA VAL A 396 4.82 21.62 61.65
C VAL A 396 3.36 21.23 61.82
N SER A 397 2.78 20.69 60.75
CA SER A 397 1.51 19.99 60.82
C SER A 397 1.59 18.61 60.17
N ARG A 398 0.89 17.64 60.76
CA ARG A 398 0.85 16.25 60.30
C ARG A 398 -0.58 15.88 59.92
N ARG A 399 -0.82 15.52 58.66
CA ARG A 399 -2.14 15.13 58.14
C ARG A 399 -1.96 14.18 56.96
N ASN A 400 -2.79 13.13 56.89
CA ASN A 400 -2.91 12.23 55.74
C ASN A 400 -1.56 11.68 55.22
N GLY A 401 -0.73 11.12 56.09
CA GLY A 401 0.56 10.56 55.66
C GLY A 401 1.58 11.61 55.20
N ALA A 402 1.50 12.83 55.71
CA ALA A 402 2.38 13.92 55.30
C ALA A 402 2.80 14.81 56.48
N LEU A 403 3.98 15.42 56.34
CA LEU A 403 4.56 16.39 57.26
C LEU A 403 4.75 17.74 56.56
N SER A 404 3.98 18.75 56.95
CA SER A 404 4.13 20.13 56.48
C SER A 404 5.02 20.93 57.43
N ILE A 405 6.00 21.65 56.88
CA ILE A 405 6.82 22.65 57.55
C ILE A 405 6.15 24.01 57.34
N ASP A 406 5.40 24.46 58.36
CA ASP A 406 4.54 25.64 58.29
C ASP A 406 5.31 26.94 58.59
N SER A 407 6.36 26.84 59.40
CA SER A 407 7.26 27.92 59.84
C SER A 407 8.65 27.35 60.13
N GLU A 408 9.63 28.23 60.41
CA GLU A 408 11.03 27.85 60.61
C GLU A 408 11.19 26.76 61.69
N THR A 409 11.67 25.59 61.26
CA THR A 409 12.10 24.49 62.14
C THR A 409 12.98 23.55 61.31
N ILE A 410 13.47 22.48 61.93
CA ILE A 410 14.28 21.45 61.28
C ILE A 410 13.86 20.07 61.74
N VAL A 411 13.99 19.10 60.85
CA VAL A 411 13.77 17.68 61.12
C VAL A 411 15.08 16.96 60.90
N GLU A 412 15.76 16.54 61.97
CA GLU A 412 17.16 16.10 61.86
C GLU A 412 17.53 14.86 62.68
N SER A 413 18.58 14.17 62.25
CA SER A 413 19.11 13.00 62.93
C SER A 413 19.77 13.39 64.25
N SER A 414 19.57 12.61 65.32
CA SER A 414 20.11 12.91 66.67
C SER A 414 21.65 12.99 66.75
N GLY A 415 22.34 12.42 65.76
CA GLY A 415 23.79 12.47 65.62
C GLY A 415 24.20 12.26 64.16
N PRO A 416 25.50 11.99 63.90
CA PRO A 416 26.00 11.79 62.55
C PRO A 416 25.29 10.64 61.83
N ALA A 417 24.89 10.88 60.57
CA ALA A 417 24.12 9.92 59.76
C ALA A 417 25.02 8.85 59.13
N THR A 418 25.81 8.16 59.96
CA THR A 418 26.80 7.16 59.52
C THR A 418 26.18 6.01 58.72
N LYS A 419 24.90 5.69 58.96
CA LYS A 419 24.11 4.74 58.15
C LYS A 419 24.13 5.11 56.67
N ILE A 420 23.75 6.35 56.35
CA ILE A 420 23.75 6.88 54.98
C ILE A 420 25.19 7.01 54.48
N ILE A 421 26.06 7.64 55.26
CA ILE A 421 27.44 7.94 54.83
C ILE A 421 28.21 6.68 54.44
N ASN A 422 28.12 5.62 55.25
CA ASN A 422 28.87 4.39 54.98
C ASN A 422 28.33 3.64 53.76
N ALA A 423 26.99 3.57 53.60
CA ALA A 423 26.36 2.91 52.45
C ALA A 423 26.78 3.58 51.13
N LEU A 424 26.64 4.92 51.05
CA LEU A 424 26.95 5.66 49.83
C LEU A 424 28.46 5.65 49.54
N LYS A 425 29.34 5.73 50.56
CA LYS A 425 30.80 5.61 50.35
C LYS A 425 31.21 4.24 49.81
N ALA A 426 30.45 3.18 50.11
CA ALA A 426 30.75 1.83 49.65
C ALA A 426 30.47 1.66 48.15
N THR A 427 29.37 2.24 47.65
CA THR A 427 28.93 2.12 46.26
C THR A 427 29.45 3.25 45.36
N ASN A 428 29.73 4.42 45.95
CA ASN A 428 29.92 5.69 45.24
C ASN A 428 28.69 6.11 44.42
N GLU A 429 27.51 5.57 44.70
CA GLU A 429 26.27 5.92 44.04
C GLU A 429 25.27 6.49 45.03
N ILE A 430 24.32 7.28 44.54
CA ILE A 430 23.25 7.83 45.37
C ILE A 430 22.00 8.04 44.52
N THR A 431 20.85 7.78 45.13
CA THR A 431 19.58 8.39 44.72
C THR A 431 18.96 9.12 45.91
N ILE A 432 18.51 10.35 45.71
CA ILE A 432 17.66 11.11 46.63
C ILE A 432 16.27 11.15 45.99
N GLU A 433 15.28 10.59 46.65
CA GLU A 433 13.89 10.62 46.21
C GLU A 433 13.05 11.38 47.23
N ALA A 434 12.21 12.31 46.77
CA ALA A 434 11.29 13.03 47.61
C ALA A 434 9.95 13.29 46.91
N TRP A 435 8.84 13.07 47.60
CA TRP A 435 7.53 13.59 47.21
C TRP A 435 7.25 14.85 48.03
N VAL A 436 7.24 16.01 47.36
CA VAL A 436 7.19 17.31 48.01
C VAL A 436 6.17 18.24 47.38
N GLN A 437 5.56 19.07 48.22
CA GLN A 437 4.72 20.18 47.79
C GLN A 437 5.29 21.49 48.37
N PRO A 438 6.05 22.26 47.58
CA PRO A 438 6.56 23.57 47.98
C PRO A 438 5.42 24.52 48.40
N LYS A 439 5.64 25.30 49.46
CA LYS A 439 4.65 26.31 49.92
C LYS A 439 4.48 27.44 48.90
N ASN A 440 5.55 27.80 48.20
CA ASN A 440 5.59 28.78 47.13
C ASN A 440 6.82 28.52 46.24
N THR A 441 6.87 29.20 45.10
CA THR A 441 7.92 29.07 44.09
C THR A 441 9.02 30.13 44.23
N THR A 442 9.11 30.82 45.37
CA THR A 442 10.00 31.98 45.55
C THR A 442 10.88 31.86 46.79
N GLN A 443 11.28 30.64 47.15
CA GLN A 443 12.10 30.38 48.34
C GLN A 443 13.59 30.61 48.04
N ASP A 444 14.30 31.31 48.93
CA ASP A 444 15.69 31.71 48.71
C ASP A 444 16.68 30.54 48.83
N GLY A 445 17.52 30.39 47.80
CA GLY A 445 18.08 29.10 47.44
C GLY A 445 19.57 28.83 47.71
N PRO A 446 19.96 27.54 47.77
CA PRO A 446 19.03 26.43 47.86
C PRO A 446 18.44 26.39 49.27
N ALA A 447 17.13 26.51 49.41
CA ALA A 447 16.37 26.18 50.60
C ALA A 447 16.42 24.65 50.77
N ARG A 448 16.67 24.14 51.98
CA ARG A 448 16.99 22.72 52.16
C ARG A 448 15.73 21.86 52.21
N ILE A 449 15.48 21.11 51.14
CA ILE A 449 14.49 20.04 51.12
C ILE A 449 15.07 18.83 51.87
N VAL A 450 16.22 18.32 51.40
CA VAL A 450 16.98 17.23 52.02
C VAL A 450 18.45 17.59 52.06
N THR A 451 19.13 17.40 53.20
CA THR A 451 20.57 17.70 53.31
C THR A 451 21.32 16.74 54.22
N LEU A 452 22.58 16.48 53.88
CA LEU A 452 23.55 15.79 54.72
C LEU A 452 24.77 16.72 54.89
N SER A 453 24.76 17.51 55.95
CA SER A 453 25.65 18.66 56.09
C SER A 453 26.00 18.98 57.54
N SER A 454 26.84 20.00 57.73
CA SER A 454 27.07 20.62 59.05
C SER A 454 26.70 22.10 59.09
N ASN A 455 26.71 22.79 57.94
CA ASN A 455 26.37 24.19 57.80
C ASN A 455 26.19 24.58 56.32
N THR A 456 25.86 25.85 56.10
CA THR A 456 25.62 26.47 54.79
C THR A 456 26.77 26.41 53.78
N SER A 457 27.97 25.97 54.18
CA SER A 457 29.16 25.86 53.30
C SER A 457 29.81 24.47 53.27
N LEU A 458 29.38 23.52 54.11
CA LEU A 458 29.98 22.18 54.23
C LEU A 458 28.91 21.09 54.20
N ARG A 459 29.00 20.21 53.20
CA ARG A 459 28.06 19.09 53.02
C ARG A 459 28.69 17.88 52.35
N ASN A 460 27.98 16.76 52.44
CA ASN A 460 28.14 15.63 51.54
C ASN A 460 27.14 15.75 50.37
N PHE A 461 25.86 16.06 50.64
CA PHE A 461 24.89 16.39 49.60
C PHE A 461 23.77 17.31 50.08
N THR A 462 23.06 17.92 49.13
CA THR A 462 21.80 18.67 49.32
C THR A 462 20.91 18.50 48.10
N LEU A 463 19.62 18.25 48.30
CA LEU A 463 18.53 18.58 47.38
C LEU A 463 17.81 19.81 47.96
N GLY A 464 17.66 20.86 47.17
CA GLY A 464 17.03 22.11 47.59
C GLY A 464 16.23 22.79 46.50
N GLN A 465 15.59 23.90 46.87
CA GLN A 465 14.87 24.78 45.97
C GLN A 465 15.60 26.12 45.89
N ASP A 466 15.86 26.64 44.70
CA ASP A 466 16.38 27.98 44.45
C ASP A 466 15.41 28.73 43.54
N ASP A 467 14.68 29.67 44.13
CA ASP A 467 13.51 30.32 43.51
C ASP A 467 12.53 29.26 42.97
N ASP A 468 12.34 29.20 41.66
CA ASP A 468 11.45 28.25 40.99
C ASP A 468 12.20 27.08 40.31
N ALA A 469 13.43 26.78 40.72
CA ALA A 469 14.22 25.62 40.28
C ALA A 469 14.59 24.67 41.44
N TYR A 470 14.71 23.37 41.14
CA TYR A 470 15.32 22.41 42.06
C TYR A 470 16.85 22.41 41.87
N ASP A 471 17.62 22.56 42.94
CA ASP A 471 19.09 22.62 42.95
C ASP A 471 19.69 21.50 43.78
N THR A 472 20.63 20.76 43.21
CA THR A 472 21.31 19.65 43.88
C THR A 472 22.81 19.91 43.96
N ARG A 473 23.37 19.69 45.14
CA ARG A 473 24.81 19.79 45.42
C ARG A 473 25.31 18.45 45.90
N LEU A 474 26.39 17.96 45.32
CA LEU A 474 26.98 16.69 45.67
C LEU A 474 28.49 16.85 45.81
N ARG A 475 29.01 16.59 47.01
CA ARG A 475 30.45 16.58 47.26
C ARG A 475 31.04 15.29 46.69
N THR A 476 32.13 15.41 45.96
CA THR A 476 33.00 14.30 45.58
C THR A 476 34.44 14.73 45.81
N THR A 477 35.41 13.86 45.54
CA THR A 477 36.83 14.22 45.49
C THR A 477 37.19 15.25 44.41
N ALA A 478 36.29 15.52 43.45
CA ALA A 478 36.46 16.54 42.42
C ALA A 478 35.66 17.84 42.69
N ALA A 479 34.60 17.78 43.50
CA ALA A 479 33.78 18.94 43.85
C ALA A 479 34.35 19.72 45.04
N SER A 480 33.86 20.94 45.25
CA SER A 480 34.19 21.72 46.45
C SER A 480 33.65 21.05 47.73
N ASN A 481 34.12 21.49 48.90
CA ASN A 481 33.54 21.04 50.19
C ASN A 481 32.06 21.41 50.35
N ASN A 482 31.56 22.32 49.51
CA ASN A 482 30.18 22.75 49.45
C ASN A 482 29.35 21.97 48.40
N GLY A 483 29.93 20.94 47.78
CA GLY A 483 29.28 20.13 46.75
C GLY A 483 28.98 20.89 45.46
N THR A 484 29.79 21.90 45.13
CA THR A 484 29.67 22.68 43.88
C THR A 484 30.67 22.19 42.83
N PRO A 485 30.33 22.26 41.52
CA PRO A 485 29.13 22.85 40.92
C PRO A 485 27.84 22.08 41.24
N SER A 486 26.69 22.77 41.23
CA SER A 486 25.38 22.13 41.39
C SER A 486 24.85 21.63 40.05
N LEU A 487 23.87 20.71 40.12
CA LEU A 487 22.97 20.40 39.02
C LEU A 487 21.60 21.00 39.38
N SER A 488 21.04 21.81 38.48
CA SER A 488 19.77 22.50 38.68
C SER A 488 18.82 22.19 37.53
N THR A 489 17.52 22.16 37.80
CA THR A 489 16.49 22.16 36.74
C THR A 489 16.37 23.55 36.12
N SER A 490 15.71 23.67 34.97
CA SER A 490 15.36 24.97 34.39
C SER A 490 14.46 25.79 35.33
N ASP A 491 14.56 27.11 35.25
CA ASP A 491 13.64 28.03 35.91
C ASP A 491 12.18 27.69 35.55
N GLY A 492 11.28 27.84 36.52
CA GLY A 492 9.85 27.51 36.41
C GLY A 492 9.49 26.04 36.65
N SER A 493 10.46 25.19 36.97
CA SER A 493 10.24 23.75 37.22
C SER A 493 9.53 23.46 38.56
N VAL A 494 9.71 24.32 39.56
CA VAL A 494 9.09 24.19 40.88
C VAL A 494 7.68 24.78 40.82
N THR A 495 6.70 23.99 41.24
CA THR A 495 5.30 24.43 41.38
C THR A 495 4.82 24.21 42.81
N THR A 496 3.61 24.69 43.13
CA THR A 496 2.95 24.40 44.42
C THR A 496 2.11 23.12 44.39
N SER A 497 2.22 22.33 43.32
CA SER A 497 1.62 21.00 43.21
C SER A 497 2.53 19.97 43.85
N LEU A 498 1.94 18.87 44.35
CA LEU A 498 2.70 17.71 44.79
C LEU A 498 3.55 17.19 43.63
N THR A 499 4.86 17.10 43.86
CA THR A 499 5.84 16.76 42.83
C THR A 499 6.74 15.64 43.35
N HIS A 500 6.98 14.62 42.53
CA HIS A 500 8.00 13.62 42.75
C HIS A 500 9.33 14.12 42.20
N VAL A 501 10.30 14.35 43.07
CA VAL A 501 11.63 14.87 42.72
C VAL A 501 12.66 13.81 43.02
N VAL A 502 13.42 13.41 42.00
CA VAL A 502 14.46 12.39 42.16
C VAL A 502 15.77 12.90 41.62
N PHE A 503 16.83 12.85 42.43
CA PHE A 503 18.21 13.06 42.00
C PHE A 503 18.96 11.73 42.00
N THR A 504 19.71 11.43 40.95
CA THR A 504 20.56 10.23 40.87
C THR A 504 22.00 10.60 40.53
N ARG A 505 22.96 9.80 41.01
CA ARG A 505 24.35 9.83 40.58
C ARG A 505 24.90 8.42 40.45
N SER A 506 25.33 8.06 39.25
CA SER A 506 25.85 6.71 38.92
C SER A 506 27.37 6.59 39.06
N HIS A 507 27.87 5.36 39.14
CA HIS A 507 29.29 5.03 39.15
C HIS A 507 29.57 3.87 38.16
N PRO A 508 30.68 3.89 37.39
CA PRO A 508 31.81 4.81 37.45
C PRO A 508 31.68 6.09 36.62
N SER A 509 30.66 6.22 35.77
CA SER A 509 30.51 7.36 34.85
C SER A 509 30.40 8.71 35.58
N GLY A 510 29.83 8.72 36.78
CA GLY A 510 29.58 9.95 37.54
C GLY A 510 28.40 10.76 37.03
N GLU A 511 27.62 10.21 36.11
CA GLU A 511 26.47 10.90 35.52
C GLU A 511 25.43 11.21 36.58
N THR A 512 24.95 12.46 36.58
CA THR A 512 23.91 12.96 37.48
C THR A 512 22.65 13.30 36.71
N ARG A 513 21.49 13.04 37.31
CA ARG A 513 20.18 13.36 36.71
C ARG A 513 19.21 13.87 37.77
N ILE A 514 18.34 14.81 37.40
CA ILE A 514 17.14 15.18 38.14
C ILE A 514 15.92 14.76 37.33
N TYR A 515 14.95 14.12 37.97
CA TYR A 515 13.66 13.77 37.42
C TYR A 515 12.53 14.46 38.19
N LEU A 516 11.49 14.90 37.47
CA LEU A 516 10.27 15.46 38.01
C LEU A 516 9.08 14.61 37.53
N ASN A 517 8.29 14.08 38.45
CA ASN A 517 7.12 13.24 38.15
C ASN A 517 7.46 12.07 37.22
N GLY A 518 8.60 11.42 37.47
CA GLY A 518 9.08 10.33 36.63
C GLY A 518 9.79 10.75 35.34
N ILE A 519 9.80 12.03 34.96
CA ILE A 519 10.36 12.53 33.69
C ILE A 519 11.72 13.19 33.92
N LEU A 520 12.70 12.90 33.05
CA LEU A 520 14.03 13.51 33.12
C LEU A 520 13.95 15.02 32.89
N ALA A 521 14.45 15.80 33.85
CA ALA A 521 14.36 17.26 33.87
C ALA A 521 15.73 17.96 33.80
N ALA A 522 16.81 17.32 34.25
CA ALA A 522 18.16 17.84 34.12
C ALA A 522 19.20 16.73 34.10
N THR A 523 20.33 16.94 33.42
CA THR A 523 21.47 16.04 33.38
C THR A 523 22.77 16.79 33.68
N GLY A 524 23.75 16.07 34.23
CA GLY A 524 25.08 16.61 34.51
C GLY A 524 26.09 15.49 34.72
N SER A 525 27.28 15.88 35.16
CA SER A 525 28.33 14.92 35.48
C SER A 525 29.11 15.36 36.71
N THR A 526 29.25 14.44 37.64
CA THR A 526 30.08 14.59 38.85
C THR A 526 30.94 13.33 39.01
N PRO A 527 31.94 13.14 38.12
CA PRO A 527 32.86 12.01 38.20
C PRO A 527 33.67 12.07 39.51
N SER A 528 34.37 10.99 39.84
CA SER A 528 35.17 10.81 41.08
C SER A 528 34.41 10.09 42.22
N SER A 529 34.88 10.19 43.46
CA SER A 529 34.48 9.33 44.59
C SER A 529 33.92 10.11 45.79
N PHE A 530 33.21 9.41 46.68
CA PHE A 530 32.76 9.92 47.98
C PHE A 530 33.77 9.70 49.11
N SER A 531 35.00 9.28 48.80
CA SER A 531 36.01 8.93 49.82
C SER A 531 36.33 10.09 50.78
N ASN A 532 36.20 11.33 50.33
CA ASN A 532 36.42 12.57 51.10
C ASN A 532 35.19 13.04 51.91
N TRP A 533 34.10 12.29 51.94
CA TRP A 533 32.92 12.63 52.73
C TRP A 533 33.22 12.66 54.23
N ASP A 534 32.68 13.68 54.89
CA ASP A 534 32.80 13.87 56.34
C ASP A 534 31.79 12.97 57.06
N ASN A 535 32.29 12.16 57.99
CA ASN A 535 31.50 11.20 58.76
C ASN A 535 30.74 11.85 59.93
N ALA A 536 30.98 13.12 60.23
CA ALA A 536 30.33 13.87 61.32
C ALA A 536 29.04 14.60 60.88
N HIS A 537 28.74 14.65 59.58
CA HIS A 537 27.55 15.33 59.06
C HIS A 537 26.25 14.66 59.51
N ARG A 538 25.25 15.51 59.77
CA ARG A 538 23.90 15.11 60.18
C ARG A 538 22.95 15.19 59.00
N PHE A 539 21.95 14.31 59.00
CA PHE A 539 20.91 14.30 57.98
C PHE A 539 19.74 15.15 58.46
N ALA A 540 19.22 16.03 57.60
CA ALA A 540 18.11 16.92 57.93
C ALA A 540 17.18 17.18 56.75
N LEU A 541 15.93 17.50 57.08
CA LEU A 541 14.87 17.92 56.17
C LEU A 541 14.36 19.31 56.57
N GLY A 542 13.90 20.08 55.58
CA GLY A 542 13.23 21.37 55.78
C GLY A 542 14.12 22.53 56.22
N ASN A 543 15.39 22.30 56.56
CA ASN A 543 16.36 23.36 56.88
C ASN A 543 17.81 22.86 56.82
N GLU A 544 18.75 23.81 56.88
CA GLU A 544 20.17 23.55 57.16
C GLU A 544 20.38 23.33 58.66
N ILE A 545 21.42 22.56 59.04
CA ILE A 545 21.79 22.30 60.45
C ILE A 545 21.98 23.60 61.28
N THR A 546 22.25 24.72 60.62
CA THR A 546 22.38 26.05 61.23
C THR A 546 21.09 26.87 61.30
N ASN A 547 19.92 26.31 60.92
CA ASN A 547 18.61 26.95 60.90
C ASN A 547 18.60 28.32 60.19
N ASN A 548 19.01 28.36 58.93
CA ASN A 548 19.09 29.61 58.16
C ASN A 548 18.97 29.40 56.64
N ARG A 549 18.41 28.26 56.22
CA ARG A 549 18.10 27.89 54.83
C ARG A 549 16.82 27.07 54.80
N GLU A 550 15.79 27.60 55.45
CA GLU A 550 14.51 26.96 55.61
C GLU A 550 13.84 26.69 54.27
N TRP A 551 13.23 25.52 54.15
CA TRP A 551 12.29 25.18 53.11
C TRP A 551 10.93 24.94 53.74
N LEU A 552 9.95 25.72 53.31
CA LEU A 552 8.56 25.60 53.71
C LEU A 552 7.79 24.81 52.65
N GLY A 553 7.05 23.81 53.09
CA GLY A 553 6.30 22.94 52.21
C GLY A 553 5.92 21.64 52.90
N THR A 554 5.32 20.73 52.14
CA THR A 554 4.87 19.43 52.63
C THR A 554 5.75 18.33 52.09
N PHE A 555 6.16 17.42 52.98
CA PHE A 555 6.76 16.14 52.62
C PHE A 555 5.71 15.04 52.69
N ASN A 556 5.62 14.23 51.65
CA ASN A 556 4.83 13.02 51.61
C ASN A 556 5.71 11.77 51.63
N LEU A 557 6.95 11.87 51.14
CA LEU A 557 7.92 10.78 51.19
C LEU A 557 9.35 11.31 51.03
N VAL A 558 10.31 10.72 51.74
CA VAL A 558 11.75 10.91 51.47
C VAL A 558 12.47 9.57 51.56
N ALA A 559 13.23 9.22 50.53
CA ALA A 559 14.06 8.02 50.51
C ALA A 559 15.49 8.32 50.00
N ILE A 560 16.45 7.56 50.51
CA ILE A 560 17.84 7.56 50.01
C ILE A 560 18.18 6.13 49.59
N TYR A 561 18.76 5.98 48.40
CA TYR A 561 19.28 4.72 47.90
C TYR A 561 20.80 4.77 47.75
N ASP A 562 21.47 3.64 47.95
CA ASP A 562 22.90 3.47 47.73
C ASP A 562 23.27 3.09 46.29
N ARG A 563 22.31 3.11 45.38
CA ARG A 563 22.52 2.98 43.94
C ARG A 563 21.87 4.13 43.17
N ALA A 564 22.32 4.34 41.93
CA ALA A 564 21.58 5.18 40.99
C ALA A 564 20.36 4.41 40.48
N LEU A 565 19.17 4.95 40.69
CA LEU A 565 17.95 4.44 40.08
C LEU A 565 17.97 4.74 38.56
N THR A 566 17.60 3.75 37.77
CA THR A 566 17.43 3.91 36.32
C THR A 566 16.14 4.68 36.00
N GLN A 567 15.97 5.15 34.77
CA GLN A 567 14.70 5.77 34.33
C GLN A 567 13.50 4.85 34.61
N SER A 568 13.62 3.54 34.36
CA SER A 568 12.56 2.57 34.66
C SER A 568 12.27 2.47 36.16
N ASP A 569 13.30 2.44 37.00
CA ASP A 569 13.13 2.41 38.46
C ASP A 569 12.40 3.69 38.94
N VAL A 570 12.78 4.85 38.40
CA VAL A 570 12.19 6.14 38.75
C VAL A 570 10.73 6.21 38.31
N SER A 571 10.41 5.76 37.10
CA SER A 571 9.03 5.67 36.61
C SER A 571 8.19 4.70 37.46
N GLN A 572 8.76 3.56 37.87
CA GLN A 572 8.09 2.62 38.77
C GLN A 572 7.81 3.25 40.14
N ASN A 573 8.79 3.94 40.73
CA ASN A 573 8.62 4.61 42.02
C ASN A 573 7.64 5.78 41.95
N PHE A 574 7.59 6.50 40.83
CA PHE A 574 6.56 7.52 40.59
C PHE A 574 5.17 6.88 40.53
N ALA A 575 5.02 5.78 39.80
CA ALA A 575 3.77 5.02 39.71
C ALA A 575 3.34 4.41 41.06
N ALA A 576 4.29 4.03 41.91
CA ALA A 576 4.03 3.56 43.27
C ALA A 576 3.41 4.64 44.19
N GLY A 577 3.47 5.92 43.79
CA GLY A 577 2.95 7.03 44.55
C GLY A 577 3.80 7.37 45.77
N HIS A 578 3.21 8.05 46.76
CA HIS A 578 3.90 8.52 47.95
C HIS A 578 3.64 7.68 49.21
N ASP A 579 2.83 6.62 49.13
CA ASP A 579 2.31 5.88 50.29
C ASP A 579 3.33 4.93 50.98
N GLY A 580 4.63 5.07 50.70
CA GLY A 580 5.70 4.37 51.45
C GLY A 580 5.79 2.85 51.30
N ASP A 581 4.88 2.17 50.60
CA ASP A 581 4.84 0.70 50.49
C ASP A 581 6.10 0.11 49.82
N THR A 582 6.99 -0.49 50.61
CA THR A 582 8.14 -1.28 50.11
C THR A 582 7.92 -2.78 50.34
N PRO A 583 8.38 -3.65 49.42
CA PRO A 583 8.32 -5.09 49.64
C PRO A 583 9.30 -5.49 50.75
N ALA A 584 8.85 -6.34 51.68
CA ALA A 584 9.68 -6.82 52.79
C ALA A 584 10.95 -7.51 52.27
N PRO A 585 12.13 -7.33 52.91
CA PRO A 585 13.37 -7.95 52.46
C PRO A 585 13.22 -9.47 52.44
N THR A 586 13.47 -10.07 51.27
CA THR A 586 13.41 -11.53 51.12
C THR A 586 14.58 -12.13 51.91
N PRO A 587 14.34 -12.98 52.93
CA PRO A 587 15.44 -13.62 53.65
C PRO A 587 16.23 -14.52 52.69
N THR A 588 17.55 -14.37 52.70
CA THR A 588 18.48 -15.20 51.93
C THR A 588 18.20 -16.69 52.20
N PRO A 589 17.87 -17.51 51.17
CA PRO A 589 17.53 -18.90 51.40
C PRO A 589 18.76 -19.67 51.89
N THR A 590 18.64 -20.22 53.10
CA THR A 590 19.57 -21.24 53.61
C THR A 590 19.27 -22.55 52.88
N PRO A 591 20.24 -23.21 52.22
CA PRO A 591 19.98 -24.46 51.51
C PRO A 591 19.59 -25.56 52.51
N THR A 592 18.37 -26.07 52.39
CA THR A 592 17.84 -27.18 53.21
C THR A 592 17.24 -28.24 52.27
N PRO A 593 17.48 -29.55 52.50
CA PRO A 593 17.40 -30.56 51.46
C PRO A 593 15.96 -30.93 51.05
N ALA A 594 15.85 -31.39 49.81
CA ALA A 594 14.62 -31.73 49.11
C ALA A 594 13.72 -32.73 49.88
N PRO A 595 12.41 -32.45 50.04
CA PRO A 595 11.45 -33.44 50.52
C PRO A 595 10.89 -34.30 49.37
N THR A 596 10.76 -35.59 49.67
CA THR A 596 10.14 -36.65 48.88
C THR A 596 8.65 -36.37 48.56
N PRO A 597 8.15 -36.66 47.34
CA PRO A 597 6.78 -36.35 46.97
C PRO A 597 5.75 -37.25 47.70
N THR A 598 4.68 -36.63 48.18
CA THR A 598 3.45 -37.28 48.70
C THR A 598 2.30 -36.97 47.74
N PRO A 599 1.39 -37.93 47.44
CA PRO A 599 0.46 -37.83 46.31
C PRO A 599 -0.62 -36.75 46.44
N THR A 600 -0.84 -36.05 45.32
CA THR A 600 -1.82 -34.98 45.11
C THR A 600 -3.27 -35.50 45.10
N PRO A 601 -4.22 -34.85 45.79
CA PRO A 601 -5.65 -35.16 45.67
C PRO A 601 -6.23 -34.69 44.32
N THR A 602 -7.21 -35.44 43.84
CA THR A 602 -7.89 -35.31 42.54
C THR A 602 -8.53 -33.93 42.33
N PRO A 603 -8.29 -33.24 41.19
CA PRO A 603 -8.93 -31.97 40.87
C PRO A 603 -10.39 -32.13 40.42
N SER A 604 -11.19 -31.14 40.82
CA SER A 604 -12.54 -30.83 40.32
C SER A 604 -12.50 -30.54 38.81
N PRO A 605 -13.55 -30.87 38.02
CA PRO A 605 -13.53 -30.72 36.56
C PRO A 605 -13.28 -29.27 36.14
N THR A 606 -12.15 -29.08 35.45
CA THR A 606 -11.74 -27.84 34.77
C THR A 606 -12.66 -27.60 33.56
N PRO A 607 -13.11 -26.35 33.31
CA PRO A 607 -13.81 -26.00 32.08
C PRO A 607 -12.92 -26.30 30.87
N THR A 608 -13.53 -26.82 29.80
CA THR A 608 -12.88 -27.13 28.53
C THR A 608 -12.05 -25.95 28.04
N PRO A 609 -10.74 -26.12 27.75
CA PRO A 609 -9.93 -25.05 27.18
C PRO A 609 -10.52 -24.66 25.82
N VAL A 610 -10.77 -23.37 25.66
CA VAL A 610 -10.96 -22.75 24.35
C VAL A 610 -9.72 -23.10 23.52
N PRO A 611 -9.85 -23.56 22.27
CA PRO A 611 -8.69 -23.89 21.45
C PRO A 611 -7.77 -22.68 21.35
N THR A 612 -6.54 -22.84 21.80
CA THR A 612 -5.47 -21.86 21.56
C THR A 612 -5.38 -21.65 20.05
N PRO A 613 -5.41 -20.40 19.56
CA PRO A 613 -5.26 -20.14 18.14
C PRO A 613 -3.95 -20.78 17.65
N ILE A 614 -4.02 -21.43 16.50
CA ILE A 614 -2.83 -21.97 15.85
C ILE A 614 -1.95 -20.77 15.51
N PRO A 615 -0.65 -20.76 15.89
CA PRO A 615 0.24 -19.66 15.55
C PRO A 615 0.29 -19.46 14.04
N THR A 616 -0.01 -18.25 13.59
CA THR A 616 -0.05 -17.89 12.17
C THR A 616 1.38 -17.68 11.67
N ILE A 617 1.80 -18.48 10.69
CA ILE A 617 3.06 -18.27 9.96
C ILE A 617 2.81 -17.26 8.84
N VAL A 618 3.67 -16.26 8.73
CA VAL A 618 3.56 -15.15 7.77
C VAL A 618 4.84 -15.07 6.94
N ASP A 619 4.68 -14.97 5.62
CA ASP A 619 5.75 -14.65 4.68
C ASP A 619 5.62 -13.18 4.26
N VAL A 620 6.68 -12.39 4.46
CA VAL A 620 6.76 -10.99 4.08
C VAL A 620 8.05 -10.71 3.31
N THR A 621 8.03 -9.71 2.45
CA THR A 621 9.19 -9.25 1.69
C THR A 621 9.27 -7.74 1.77
N TYR A 622 10.48 -7.20 1.87
CA TYR A 622 10.78 -5.77 1.91
C TYR A 622 11.74 -5.44 0.78
N GLN A 623 11.32 -4.51 -0.09
CA GLN A 623 12.12 -4.01 -1.21
C GLN A 623 11.57 -2.66 -1.66
N LYS A 624 12.43 -1.63 -1.76
CA LYS A 624 12.03 -0.28 -2.17
C LYS A 624 11.28 -0.31 -3.51
N GLY A 625 10.03 0.16 -3.51
CA GLY A 625 9.16 0.17 -4.70
C GLY A 625 8.35 -1.10 -4.94
N ASP A 626 8.17 -1.96 -3.93
CA ASP A 626 7.28 -3.13 -3.97
C ASP A 626 5.79 -2.81 -3.73
N GLY A 627 5.45 -1.53 -3.53
CA GLY A 627 4.09 -1.04 -3.28
C GLY A 627 3.67 -1.06 -1.81
N LYS A 628 4.60 -1.21 -0.86
CA LYS A 628 4.36 -1.13 0.59
C LYS A 628 4.92 0.15 1.24
N ASP A 629 5.28 1.14 0.42
CA ASP A 629 5.73 2.48 0.81
C ASP A 629 6.75 2.46 1.97
N ARG A 630 6.52 3.27 3.02
CA ARG A 630 7.44 3.50 4.15
C ARG A 630 7.91 2.23 4.88
N VAL A 631 7.15 1.13 4.81
CA VAL A 631 7.46 -0.15 5.50
C VAL A 631 8.47 -0.98 4.71
N SER A 632 8.63 -0.73 3.40
CA SER A 632 9.59 -1.43 2.54
C SER A 632 10.65 -0.51 1.94
N GLU A 633 10.91 0.63 2.59
CA GLU A 633 12.07 1.45 2.28
C GLU A 633 13.37 0.68 2.50
N THR A 634 14.37 1.06 1.73
CA THR A 634 15.71 0.49 1.78
C THR A 634 16.64 1.66 1.77
N ASP A 635 17.35 1.82 2.87
CA ASP A 635 18.36 2.84 3.02
C ASP A 635 19.70 2.15 2.76
N ASP A 636 20.49 2.68 1.82
CA ASP A 636 21.85 2.24 1.53
C ASP A 636 22.78 3.38 1.12
N ALA A 637 24.05 3.29 1.49
CA ALA A 637 25.04 4.30 1.13
C ALA A 637 26.46 3.71 1.13
N ASN A 638 27.29 4.17 0.18
CA ASN A 638 28.73 3.91 0.20
C ASN A 638 29.43 4.78 1.25
N LEU A 639 30.44 4.21 1.88
CA LEU A 639 31.39 4.88 2.77
C LEU A 639 32.77 4.81 2.10
N GLU A 640 33.33 5.95 1.70
CA GLU A 640 34.56 6.02 0.89
C GLU A 640 35.71 6.66 1.69
N ALA A 641 36.73 5.87 2.08
CA ALA A 641 37.85 6.38 2.88
C ALA A 641 38.74 7.40 2.15
N ASP A 642 38.69 7.47 0.82
CA ASP A 642 39.42 8.46 0.03
C ASP A 642 38.59 9.71 -0.31
N HIS A 643 37.30 9.70 0.06
CA HIS A 643 36.36 10.81 -0.05
C HIS A 643 35.54 10.91 1.23
N GLU A 644 36.22 11.23 2.34
CA GLU A 644 35.73 11.02 3.70
C GLU A 644 34.42 11.78 4.03
N ASP A 645 34.24 12.95 3.42
CA ASP A 645 33.05 13.82 3.58
C ASP A 645 31.92 13.56 2.56
N ARG A 646 32.07 12.58 1.67
CA ARG A 646 31.12 12.37 0.57
C ARG A 646 29.94 11.53 1.03
N ASN A 647 28.74 12.11 1.00
CA ASN A 647 27.50 11.33 1.07
C ASN A 647 27.19 10.70 -0.30
N SER A 648 26.92 9.40 -0.29
CA SER A 648 26.64 8.58 -1.47
C SER A 648 25.30 7.83 -1.38
N GLY A 649 24.36 8.27 -0.52
CA GLY A 649 23.07 7.60 -0.34
C GLY A 649 22.14 7.64 -1.56
N ASN A 650 22.41 8.50 -2.54
CA ASN A 650 21.63 8.57 -3.79
C ASN A 650 22.33 7.90 -4.98
N ASP A 651 23.48 7.25 -4.76
CA ASP A 651 24.20 6.56 -5.81
C ASP A 651 23.46 5.28 -6.23
N ARG A 652 23.57 4.92 -7.51
CA ARG A 652 22.90 3.74 -8.08
C ARG A 652 23.63 2.42 -7.84
N GLU A 653 24.83 2.50 -7.29
CA GLU A 653 25.75 1.40 -7.17
C GLU A 653 26.39 1.45 -5.79
N LEU A 654 26.41 0.31 -5.11
CA LEU A 654 27.12 0.11 -3.86
C LEU A 654 28.44 -0.60 -4.16
N ASN A 655 29.50 -0.23 -3.47
CA ASN A 655 30.83 -0.79 -3.67
C ASN A 655 31.39 -1.28 -2.34
N VAL A 656 32.08 -2.43 -2.39
CA VAL A 656 32.93 -2.90 -1.32
C VAL A 656 34.32 -3.23 -1.88
N ASP A 657 35.37 -2.56 -1.42
CA ASP A 657 36.76 -2.81 -1.83
C ASP A 657 37.70 -2.50 -0.65
N GLY A 658 38.77 -3.29 -0.48
CA GLY A 658 39.78 -3.02 0.52
C GLY A 658 40.79 -1.95 0.09
N ARG A 659 40.89 -1.60 -1.22
CA ARG A 659 41.82 -0.57 -1.76
C ARG A 659 41.32 0.12 -3.06
N PRO A 660 40.91 1.41 -3.02
CA PRO A 660 40.70 2.23 -1.82
C PRO A 660 39.67 1.57 -0.91
N HIS A 661 39.74 1.87 0.37
CA HIS A 661 38.90 1.22 1.37
C HIS A 661 37.49 1.81 1.26
N THR A 662 36.57 1.03 0.69
CA THR A 662 35.20 1.44 0.42
C THR A 662 34.27 0.36 0.96
N HIS A 663 33.28 0.78 1.75
CA HIS A 663 32.25 -0.08 2.32
C HIS A 663 30.88 0.42 1.90
N PHE A 664 29.84 -0.34 2.25
CA PHE A 664 28.50 0.24 2.26
C PHE A 664 27.70 -0.23 3.48
N VAL A 665 26.76 0.63 3.86
CA VAL A 665 25.76 0.35 4.89
C VAL A 665 24.41 0.08 4.23
N LEU A 666 23.59 -0.77 4.86
CA LEU A 666 22.28 -1.16 4.36
C LEU A 666 21.33 -1.42 5.53
N LYS A 667 20.13 -0.84 5.52
CA LYS A 667 19.07 -1.15 6.47
C LYS A 667 17.68 -1.11 5.82
N PHE A 668 16.75 -1.84 6.40
CA PHE A 668 15.32 -1.76 6.10
C PHE A 668 14.63 -1.17 7.34
N PRO A 669 14.51 0.15 7.46
CA PRO A 669 14.36 0.82 8.76
C PRO A 669 13.06 0.46 9.50
N ASN A 670 11.94 0.36 8.77
CA ASN A 670 10.60 0.29 9.34
C ASN A 670 9.96 -1.10 9.28
N ILE A 671 10.75 -2.18 9.34
CA ILE A 671 10.24 -3.55 9.16
C ILE A 671 9.71 -4.20 10.45
N PHE A 672 9.99 -3.64 11.63
CA PHE A 672 9.45 -4.11 12.92
C PHE A 672 8.45 -3.12 13.51
N GLY A 673 7.36 -3.63 14.07
CA GLY A 673 6.29 -2.82 14.67
C GLY A 673 4.93 -3.48 14.55
N ASN A 674 3.87 -2.74 14.88
CA ASN A 674 2.48 -3.23 14.84
C ASN A 674 1.70 -2.76 13.60
N GLY A 675 2.35 -2.06 12.67
CA GLY A 675 1.74 -1.57 11.44
C GLY A 675 1.54 -2.67 10.39
N GLU A 676 0.76 -2.35 9.35
CA GLU A 676 0.53 -3.28 8.24
C GLU A 676 1.84 -3.65 7.56
N ASN A 677 2.03 -4.96 7.27
CA ASN A 677 3.26 -5.51 6.70
C ASN A 677 4.53 -5.41 7.56
N GLN A 678 4.46 -4.91 8.80
CA GLN A 678 5.58 -4.99 9.76
C GLN A 678 5.61 -6.36 10.44
N ILE A 679 6.79 -6.75 10.94
CA ILE A 679 6.99 -7.91 11.82
C ILE A 679 6.74 -7.44 13.27
N PRO A 680 5.76 -8.00 14.00
CA PRO A 680 5.56 -7.67 15.40
C PRO A 680 6.80 -7.96 16.25
N LEU A 681 7.09 -7.08 17.21
CA LEU A 681 8.11 -7.36 18.22
C LEU A 681 7.71 -8.60 19.03
N GLY A 682 8.70 -9.44 19.36
CA GLY A 682 8.52 -10.75 20.00
C GLY A 682 8.19 -11.89 19.03
N SER A 683 8.11 -11.64 17.72
CA SER A 683 7.92 -12.69 16.73
C SER A 683 9.08 -13.70 16.73
N THR A 684 8.75 -14.96 16.46
CA THR A 684 9.77 -15.98 16.18
C THR A 684 10.13 -15.90 14.69
N ILE A 685 11.41 -15.62 14.40
CA ILE A 685 11.93 -15.56 13.04
C ILE A 685 12.31 -16.98 12.60
N ASN A 686 11.59 -17.53 11.63
CA ASN A 686 11.76 -18.90 11.18
C ASN A 686 12.85 -19.01 10.09
N SER A 687 12.88 -18.05 9.16
CA SER A 687 13.93 -17.94 8.15
C SER A 687 13.98 -16.54 7.55
N VAL A 688 15.18 -16.08 7.18
CA VAL A 688 15.37 -14.81 6.49
C VAL A 688 16.33 -14.99 5.32
N THR A 689 16.04 -14.33 4.20
CA THR A 689 16.94 -14.25 3.06
C THR A 689 17.19 -12.79 2.70
N LEU A 690 18.41 -12.30 2.91
CA LEU A 690 18.88 -11.04 2.32
C LEU A 690 19.37 -11.33 0.90
N THR A 691 18.90 -10.56 -0.08
CA THR A 691 19.29 -10.71 -1.50
C THR A 691 19.81 -9.39 -2.04
N LEU A 692 21.03 -9.40 -2.58
CA LEU A 692 21.65 -8.27 -3.26
C LEU A 692 22.04 -8.67 -4.69
N LYS A 693 22.05 -7.71 -5.61
CA LYS A 693 22.41 -7.94 -7.02
C LYS A 693 23.84 -7.50 -7.27
N VAL A 694 24.75 -8.48 -7.41
CA VAL A 694 26.15 -8.26 -7.75
C VAL A 694 26.29 -7.94 -9.25
N THR A 695 26.83 -6.76 -9.56
CA THR A 695 27.10 -6.28 -10.94
C THR A 695 28.54 -6.55 -11.36
N ASN A 696 29.47 -6.53 -10.40
CA ASN A 696 30.87 -6.86 -10.57
C ASN A 696 31.35 -7.72 -9.39
N SER A 697 31.90 -8.90 -9.67
CA SER A 697 32.26 -9.88 -8.64
C SER A 697 33.69 -9.70 -8.14
N THR A 698 33.89 -10.05 -6.86
CA THR A 698 35.20 -10.11 -6.19
C THR A 698 35.84 -11.51 -6.26
N ASP A 699 37.12 -11.62 -5.88
CA ASP A 699 37.82 -12.89 -5.70
C ASP A 699 37.55 -13.55 -4.33
N SER A 700 37.02 -12.80 -3.36
CA SER A 700 36.73 -13.27 -2.00
C SER A 700 35.43 -12.68 -1.46
N ASP A 701 34.59 -13.50 -0.85
CA ASP A 701 33.31 -13.04 -0.31
C ASP A 701 33.52 -12.05 0.87
N PRO A 702 32.93 -10.84 0.84
CA PRO A 702 33.03 -9.84 1.90
C PRO A 702 32.27 -10.25 3.17
N ASP A 703 32.70 -9.72 4.30
CA ASP A 703 32.05 -9.97 5.60
C ASP A 703 30.88 -9.00 5.82
N LEU A 704 29.74 -9.51 6.27
CA LEU A 704 28.59 -8.72 6.72
C LEU A 704 28.60 -8.64 8.24
N TYR A 705 28.57 -7.43 8.79
CA TYR A 705 28.46 -7.19 10.23
C TYR A 705 27.17 -6.46 10.59
N GLN A 706 26.56 -6.82 11.72
CA GLN A 706 25.45 -6.06 12.29
C GLN A 706 25.98 -4.76 12.90
N LEU A 707 25.42 -3.62 12.50
CA LEU A 707 25.78 -2.31 13.04
C LEU A 707 25.32 -2.13 14.50
N LEU A 708 25.95 -1.19 15.20
CA LEU A 708 25.64 -0.79 16.57
C LEU A 708 25.20 0.67 16.70
N GLU A 709 25.38 1.45 15.63
CA GLU A 709 25.12 2.88 15.60
C GLU A 709 24.14 3.18 14.47
N GLY A 710 23.09 3.96 14.76
CA GLY A 710 22.13 4.38 13.75
C GLY A 710 22.72 5.42 12.80
N TRP A 711 22.20 5.49 11.58
CA TRP A 711 22.73 6.38 10.54
C TRP A 711 21.59 6.89 9.66
N ASP A 712 21.80 8.02 8.97
CA ASP A 712 20.85 8.63 8.02
C ASP A 712 21.41 8.54 6.59
N GLU A 713 20.65 7.96 5.65
CA GLU A 713 21.08 7.79 4.25
C GLU A 713 21.43 9.11 3.56
N SER A 714 20.74 10.20 3.91
CA SER A 714 20.93 11.50 3.28
C SER A 714 22.13 12.28 3.82
N GLU A 715 22.72 11.83 4.93
CA GLU A 715 23.79 12.53 5.64
C GLU A 715 25.05 11.68 5.83
N VAL A 716 24.94 10.35 5.84
CA VAL A 716 26.06 9.44 6.15
C VAL A 716 27.25 9.63 5.20
N THR A 717 28.44 9.68 5.77
CA THR A 717 29.75 9.76 5.11
C THR A 717 30.72 8.76 5.77
N TRP A 718 31.99 8.75 5.36
CA TRP A 718 33.01 7.93 6.02
C TRP A 718 33.25 8.39 7.46
N GLU A 719 33.31 9.70 7.72
CA GLU A 719 33.55 10.25 9.06
C GLU A 719 32.28 10.25 9.92
N GLU A 720 31.13 10.57 9.31
CA GLU A 720 29.89 10.88 10.02
C GLU A 720 28.76 9.90 9.69
N ARG A 721 28.02 9.44 10.70
CA ARG A 721 26.84 8.58 10.52
C ARG A 721 25.54 9.38 10.32
N ALA A 722 25.56 10.65 10.69
CA ALA A 722 24.52 11.65 10.52
C ALA A 722 25.16 13.05 10.76
N ASP A 723 24.48 14.13 10.39
CA ASP A 723 24.98 15.50 10.55
C ASP A 723 25.43 15.79 11.99
N ASP A 724 26.67 16.23 12.18
CA ASP A 724 27.33 16.43 13.48
C ASP A 724 27.45 15.17 14.38
N PHE A 725 27.32 13.96 13.83
CA PHE A 725 27.51 12.68 14.55
C PHE A 725 28.56 11.79 13.87
N GLU A 726 29.77 11.78 14.41
CA GLU A 726 30.87 10.91 13.97
C GLU A 726 30.59 9.41 14.22
N TRP A 727 31.12 8.54 13.36
CA TRP A 727 31.27 7.12 13.66
C TRP A 727 32.28 6.91 14.79
N ARG A 728 32.06 5.92 15.67
CA ARG A 728 33.09 5.55 16.66
C ARG A 728 34.36 4.99 16.02
N ASP A 729 34.17 4.21 14.96
CA ASP A 729 35.22 3.76 14.06
C ASP A 729 34.81 4.20 12.64
N GLU A 730 35.59 5.10 12.04
CA GLU A 730 35.32 5.68 10.70
C GLU A 730 34.97 4.58 9.67
N GLY A 731 34.05 4.89 8.76
CA GLY A 731 33.58 3.94 7.74
C GLY A 731 32.78 2.77 8.32
N ALA A 732 32.36 2.88 9.58
CA ALA A 732 31.87 1.77 10.39
C ALA A 732 32.82 0.55 10.35
N ASP A 733 34.13 0.76 10.20
CA ASP A 733 35.16 -0.29 10.11
C ASP A 733 35.80 -0.58 11.48
N GLY A 734 34.97 -1.01 12.43
CA GLY A 734 35.46 -1.38 13.76
C GLY A 734 34.40 -1.77 14.77
N THR A 735 34.87 -2.42 15.84
CA THR A 735 34.00 -3.04 16.87
C THR A 735 33.27 -2.04 17.78
N GLY A 736 33.59 -0.75 17.69
CA GLY A 736 32.84 0.35 18.27
C GLY A 736 31.55 0.65 17.49
N SER A 737 31.56 0.40 16.17
CA SER A 737 30.48 0.72 15.22
C SER A 737 29.69 -0.50 14.73
N HIS A 738 30.28 -1.70 14.74
CA HIS A 738 29.58 -2.97 14.44
C HIS A 738 29.92 -4.09 15.43
N LYS A 739 29.11 -5.16 15.45
CA LYS A 739 29.36 -6.33 16.32
C LYS A 739 30.68 -7.00 15.92
N ALA A 740 31.45 -7.45 16.91
CA ALA A 740 32.75 -8.10 16.70
C ALA A 740 32.70 -9.46 15.97
N THR A 741 31.52 -10.06 15.82
CA THR A 741 31.33 -11.31 15.08
C THR A 741 30.53 -11.02 13.82
N ALA A 742 31.08 -11.41 12.66
CA ALA A 742 30.38 -11.31 11.39
C ALA A 742 29.10 -12.17 11.42
N VAL A 743 28.05 -11.67 10.78
CA VAL A 743 26.84 -12.45 10.48
C VAL A 743 27.19 -13.60 9.53
N GLY A 744 28.08 -13.33 8.58
CA GLY A 744 28.64 -14.30 7.65
C GLY A 744 29.32 -13.62 6.48
N GLN A 745 29.82 -14.41 5.53
CA GLN A 745 30.39 -13.92 4.28
C GLN A 745 29.29 -13.84 3.21
N PHE A 746 29.08 -12.67 2.63
CA PHE A 746 28.08 -12.48 1.57
C PHE A 746 28.63 -13.01 0.24
N PRO A 747 27.92 -13.89 -0.48
CA PRO A 747 28.44 -14.52 -1.69
C PRO A 747 28.54 -13.50 -2.85
N ALA A 748 29.70 -12.87 -3.02
CA ALA A 748 29.96 -11.85 -4.05
C ALA A 748 30.97 -12.30 -5.13
N THR A 749 31.45 -13.55 -5.07
CA THR A 749 32.33 -14.14 -6.10
C THR A 749 31.65 -14.43 -7.45
N ARG A 750 30.37 -14.08 -7.61
CA ARG A 750 29.59 -14.30 -8.83
C ARG A 750 28.60 -13.17 -9.07
N ASN A 751 28.54 -12.68 -10.30
CA ASN A 751 27.51 -11.73 -10.73
C ASN A 751 26.10 -12.34 -10.65
N GLY A 752 25.10 -11.49 -10.48
CA GLY A 752 23.69 -11.89 -10.37
C GLY A 752 23.11 -11.66 -8.98
N ALA A 753 21.86 -12.10 -8.79
CA ALA A 753 21.22 -12.04 -7.49
C ALA A 753 21.84 -13.11 -6.59
N GLN A 754 22.42 -12.67 -5.48
CA GLN A 754 23.08 -13.51 -4.49
C GLN A 754 22.38 -13.32 -3.15
N SER A 755 22.41 -14.33 -2.29
CA SER A 755 21.64 -14.32 -1.06
C SER A 755 22.38 -14.92 0.11
N MET A 756 22.10 -14.43 1.31
CA MET A 756 22.59 -15.00 2.57
C MET A 756 21.51 -15.00 3.65
N ASP A 757 21.71 -15.86 4.65
CA ASP A 757 20.86 -15.91 5.85
C ASP A 757 21.30 -14.83 6.86
N VAL A 758 20.34 -14.06 7.33
CA VAL A 758 20.51 -13.02 8.37
C VAL A 758 19.48 -13.16 9.50
N ALA A 759 18.90 -14.35 9.68
CA ALA A 759 17.82 -14.61 10.62
C ALA A 759 18.21 -14.31 12.08
N ALA A 760 19.46 -14.55 12.46
CA ALA A 760 19.95 -14.24 13.82
C ALA A 760 19.86 -12.74 14.13
N THR A 761 20.22 -11.88 13.16
CA THR A 761 20.12 -10.42 13.32
C THR A 761 18.66 -9.98 13.43
N LEU A 762 17.76 -10.49 12.58
CA LEU A 762 16.34 -10.17 12.67
C LEU A 762 15.70 -10.70 13.96
N GLN A 763 16.15 -11.83 14.48
CA GLN A 763 15.66 -12.32 15.78
C GLN A 763 16.07 -11.39 16.92
N ASN A 764 17.28 -10.83 16.88
CA ASN A 764 17.71 -9.81 17.85
C ASN A 764 16.81 -8.57 17.77
N TRP A 765 16.50 -8.10 16.57
CA TRP A 765 15.58 -6.97 16.38
C TRP A 765 14.16 -7.28 16.85
N SER A 766 13.66 -8.48 16.56
CA SER A 766 12.36 -8.92 17.08
C SER A 766 12.35 -8.98 18.61
N ASN A 767 13.47 -9.32 19.24
CA ASN A 767 13.63 -9.32 20.69
C ASN A 767 13.82 -7.91 21.30
N GLY A 768 13.79 -6.85 20.48
CA GLY A 768 13.86 -5.45 20.92
C GLY A 768 15.23 -4.79 20.79
N GLU A 769 16.23 -5.42 20.15
CA GLU A 769 17.43 -4.67 19.73
C GLU A 769 17.05 -3.66 18.63
N ALA A 770 17.72 -2.49 18.61
CA ALA A 770 17.48 -1.49 17.59
C ALA A 770 17.88 -2.01 16.18
N ASN A 771 17.00 -1.77 15.21
CA ASN A 771 17.28 -2.05 13.80
C ASN A 771 18.12 -0.93 13.19
N VAL A 772 19.44 -1.12 13.21
CA VAL A 772 20.43 -0.19 12.64
C VAL A 772 21.10 -0.74 11.38
N GLY A 773 20.62 -1.88 10.87
CA GLY A 773 21.12 -2.52 9.66
C GLY A 773 22.49 -3.20 9.79
N TRP A 774 23.19 -3.22 8.66
CA TRP A 774 24.46 -3.89 8.49
C TRP A 774 25.47 -3.02 7.74
N VAL A 775 26.74 -3.36 7.90
CA VAL A 775 27.85 -2.89 7.06
C VAL A 775 28.46 -4.09 6.34
N LEU A 776 28.77 -3.92 5.06
CA LEU A 776 29.50 -4.90 4.26
C LEU A 776 30.95 -4.43 4.08
N ILE A 777 31.90 -5.28 4.47
CA ILE A 777 33.32 -4.95 4.57
C ILE A 777 34.13 -5.97 3.75
N ASP A 778 35.00 -5.48 2.86
CA ASP A 778 35.97 -6.30 2.14
C ASP A 778 37.39 -5.86 2.45
N ASN A 779 38.26 -6.82 2.66
CA ASN A 779 39.69 -6.61 2.87
C ASN A 779 40.54 -7.06 1.67
N SER A 780 39.89 -7.51 0.59
CA SER A 780 40.54 -7.93 -0.65
C SER A 780 41.02 -6.72 -1.48
N ASN A 781 41.84 -6.98 -2.51
CA ASN A 781 42.29 -5.94 -3.45
C ASN A 781 41.46 -5.94 -4.76
N ASN A 782 40.34 -6.66 -4.78
CA ASN A 782 39.44 -6.74 -5.93
C ASN A 782 38.02 -6.64 -5.39
N GLY A 783 37.46 -5.43 -5.34
CA GLY A 783 36.14 -5.19 -4.78
C GLY A 783 34.98 -5.82 -5.55
N ALA A 784 33.78 -5.71 -4.99
CA ALA A 784 32.53 -6.07 -5.62
C ALA A 784 31.57 -4.87 -5.71
N ASP A 785 30.83 -4.81 -6.80
CA ASP A 785 29.80 -3.79 -7.02
C ASP A 785 28.39 -4.43 -6.95
N PHE A 786 27.44 -3.68 -6.40
CA PHE A 786 26.05 -4.10 -6.20
C PHE A 786 25.07 -3.02 -6.68
N GLU A 787 23.88 -3.42 -7.10
CA GLU A 787 22.78 -2.47 -7.32
C GLU A 787 22.24 -1.94 -5.97
N SER A 788 22.09 -0.63 -5.87
CA SER A 788 21.55 0.05 -4.68
C SER A 788 20.02 0.13 -4.69
N SER A 789 19.45 0.76 -3.66
CA SER A 789 18.03 1.12 -3.59
C SER A 789 17.60 2.04 -4.75
N GLU A 790 18.54 2.76 -5.38
CA GLU A 790 18.33 3.64 -6.52
C GLU A 790 18.47 2.97 -7.90
N ALA A 791 18.60 1.64 -7.92
CA ALA A 791 18.61 0.86 -9.14
C ALA A 791 17.37 1.16 -10.01
N ARG A 792 17.60 1.22 -11.33
CA ARG A 792 16.55 1.57 -12.31
C ARG A 792 15.40 0.56 -12.34
N ARG A 793 15.68 -0.69 -12.02
CA ARG A 793 14.70 -1.77 -11.97
C ARG A 793 14.48 -2.13 -10.52
N SER A 794 13.25 -2.01 -10.05
CA SER A 794 12.91 -2.39 -8.67
C SER A 794 13.28 -3.84 -8.34
N SER A 795 13.24 -4.75 -9.33
CA SER A 795 13.63 -6.15 -9.16
C SER A 795 15.12 -6.37 -8.85
N ASP A 796 15.99 -5.40 -9.15
CA ASP A 796 17.43 -5.49 -8.93
C ASP A 796 17.87 -4.84 -7.59
N ARG A 797 16.99 -4.10 -6.91
CA ARG A 797 17.24 -3.45 -5.61
C ARG A 797 17.41 -4.47 -4.48
N PRO A 798 18.06 -4.11 -3.35
CA PRO A 798 18.15 -4.97 -2.18
C PRO A 798 16.78 -5.48 -1.73
N LYS A 799 16.72 -6.75 -1.34
CA LYS A 799 15.47 -7.41 -0.94
C LYS A 799 15.67 -8.27 0.28
N LEU A 800 14.78 -8.13 1.25
CA LEU A 800 14.71 -8.97 2.44
C LEU A 800 13.43 -9.80 2.42
N THR A 801 13.54 -11.13 2.45
CA THR A 801 12.37 -12.02 2.56
C THR A 801 12.39 -12.70 3.92
N VAL A 802 11.29 -12.59 4.67
CA VAL A 802 11.18 -13.04 6.06
C VAL A 802 9.98 -13.97 6.23
N ASN A 803 10.23 -15.14 6.81
CA ASN A 803 9.19 -16.02 7.33
C ASN A 803 9.21 -15.92 8.86
N TYR A 804 8.08 -15.58 9.47
CA TYR A 804 7.98 -15.43 10.91
C TYR A 804 6.67 -15.99 11.47
N THR A 805 6.65 -16.18 12.78
CA THR A 805 5.47 -16.52 13.55
C THR A 805 5.23 -15.42 14.56
N ALA A 806 4.06 -14.78 14.48
CA ALA A 806 3.68 -13.70 15.39
C ALA A 806 3.55 -14.19 16.86
N PRO A 807 3.72 -13.31 17.86
CA PRO A 807 3.66 -13.64 19.29
C PRO A 807 2.38 -14.33 19.75
#